data_AF-A0A6J5UBJ0-F1
#
_entry.id   AF-A0A6J5UBJ0-F1
#
_cell.length_a   1.000
_cell.length_b   1.000
_cell.length_c   1.000
_cell.angle_alpha   90.00
_cell.angle_beta   90.00
_cell.angle_gamma   90.00
#
_symmetry.space_group_name_H-M   'P 1'
#
loop_
_entity.id
_entity.type
_entity.pdbx_description
1 polymer ?
#
loop_
_entity_poly.entity_id
_entity_poly.type
_entity_poly.pdbx_seq_one_letter_code
_entity_poly.pdbx_strand_id
1 'polypeptide(L)'
;MSLILFWSALNFSQIVMYFGADTIFPKSHASQILGFKFQYYQRLEVYSPVPFGLYKLTALLVKEDFIDLDSIYAHLLPKDDEAFEHYSAFSSKRLDEANKIGKINLAATGKDLMDDEKQGDVTIDLFAALDMETEAVGERSTECENNQTLGLLTGFLSVNDWYHAHLLFERLSPLHPVEHIQICNSLFRLIEKTISSAYDTVRRAHLLSFGSSSGTSVDVINTENSSRHGSFVDLPKELFQMLASAGPYLYRDTLLLQKVCRVLRGYYSSALDLVSSGERVVDPTVGQEIWEVMSLLPYEVRYRLYGEWEKEDERIPMVLAARQTAKLDTRRILKRLAKENLKQLGRMVAKLAHANPMTVLRTIVHQIEAYRDMITPVVDAFKYLTQLEYDVLEYVVIERLAQGGRDKLKEDGLNVSDWLQSLASFWGHLCKKYPSMELRGLFQYLVNQLKKGQGIELVLLQELIQQMANVHYTENLTEDQLDAMAGSETLRYQATSFGVTRNNKALIKSTNRLRDSLLPKDESKLAIPLLLLLAQHRSVAVTPTSAYAQLIPSLDDLVHQYHLDPEVAFLIYRPVMRLFKCRGSSDVFWPLDNNDTQGITSANSESEAAEHSGNLVLDVGSPSKPVTWLDLLNTVKTMLPPKAWNSLSPDLYATFWGLTLYDLYVPRNCYESEIAKQHAALKALEELSDNSVQQ
;
A
#
# COMPACT_ATOMS: atom_id res chain seq x y z
N MET A 1 -15.93 47.95 47.61
CA MET A 1 -17.22 47.61 46.97
C MET A 1 -17.59 48.55 45.84
N SER A 2 -17.50 49.88 46.00
CA SER A 2 -17.92 50.85 44.96
C SER A 2 -17.10 50.82 43.66
N LEU A 3 -15.82 50.42 43.71
CA LEU A 3 -15.00 50.20 42.52
C LEU A 3 -15.33 48.91 41.76
N ILE A 4 -15.85 47.88 42.44
CA ILE A 4 -16.17 46.59 41.79
C ILE A 4 -17.48 46.68 41.01
N LEU A 5 -18.45 47.47 41.50
CA LEU A 5 -19.68 47.81 40.80
C LEU A 5 -19.45 48.78 39.62
N PHE A 6 -18.40 49.59 39.67
CA PHE A 6 -18.02 50.47 38.56
C PHE A 6 -17.51 49.68 37.34
N TRP A 7 -16.84 48.55 37.56
CA TRP A 7 -16.31 47.68 36.49
C TRP A 7 -17.33 46.71 35.90
N SER A 8 -18.47 46.47 36.55
CA SER A 8 -19.54 45.64 35.99
C SER A 8 -20.47 46.39 35.03
N ALA A 9 -20.37 47.72 34.94
CA ALA A 9 -21.31 48.58 34.22
C ALA A 9 -20.78 49.17 32.90
N LEU A 10 -19.52 48.93 32.53
CA LEU A 10 -18.89 49.51 31.33
C LEU A 10 -18.94 48.55 30.14
N ASN A 11 -19.58 48.97 29.05
CA ASN A 11 -19.54 48.28 27.76
C ASN A 11 -18.13 48.37 27.15
N PHE A 12 -17.74 47.35 26.37
CA PHE A 12 -16.40 47.21 25.75
C PHE A 12 -15.95 48.45 24.95
N SER A 13 -16.89 49.18 24.30
CA SER A 13 -16.54 50.42 23.57
C SER A 13 -16.14 51.58 24.48
N GLN A 14 -16.61 51.63 25.73
CA GLN A 14 -16.24 52.67 26.69
C GLN A 14 -14.88 52.41 27.33
N ILE A 15 -14.46 51.15 27.47
CA ILE A 15 -13.15 50.78 28.02
C ILE A 15 -12.04 51.13 27.03
N VAL A 16 -12.21 50.83 25.74
CA VAL A 16 -11.23 51.20 24.70
C VAL A 16 -11.12 52.72 24.54
N MET A 17 -12.23 53.46 24.66
CA MET A 17 -12.20 54.93 24.60
C MET A 17 -11.56 55.60 25.82
N TYR A 18 -11.70 55.02 27.03
CA TYR A 18 -11.12 55.61 28.25
C TYR A 18 -9.64 55.28 28.46
N PHE A 19 -9.15 54.19 27.86
CA PHE A 19 -7.78 53.69 28.07
C PHE A 19 -6.85 53.86 26.85
N GLY A 20 -7.25 54.62 25.83
CA GLY A 20 -6.38 55.05 24.73
C GLY A 20 -5.23 56.00 25.12
N ALA A 21 -4.81 55.98 26.39
CA ALA A 21 -3.62 56.66 26.90
C ALA A 21 -2.76 55.61 27.61
N ASP A 22 -1.80 55.06 26.86
CA ASP A 22 -0.69 54.27 27.37
C ASP A 22 -0.06 55.02 28.55
N THR A 23 -0.29 54.57 29.81
CA THR A 23 0.56 54.76 31.02
C THR A 23 -0.17 54.64 32.36
N ILE A 24 -1.51 54.63 32.44
CA ILE A 24 -2.18 54.80 33.75
C ILE A 24 -2.43 53.49 34.53
N PHE A 25 -2.44 52.32 33.86
CA PHE A 25 -2.69 51.04 34.54
C PHE A 25 -1.60 50.01 34.21
N PRO A 26 -0.74 49.61 35.16
CA PRO A 26 0.28 48.61 34.89
C PRO A 26 -0.37 47.25 34.56
N LYS A 27 0.13 46.57 33.51
CA LYS A 27 -0.36 45.24 33.07
C LYS A 27 -0.48 44.23 34.24
N SER A 28 0.43 44.34 35.21
CA SER A 28 0.44 43.53 36.43
C SER A 28 -0.80 43.70 37.33
N HIS A 29 -1.35 44.91 37.42
CA HIS A 29 -2.53 45.17 38.25
C HIS A 29 -3.81 44.62 37.61
N ALA A 30 -3.92 44.72 36.27
CA ALA A 30 -5.03 44.12 35.53
C ALA A 30 -5.03 42.59 35.67
N SER A 31 -3.85 41.98 35.58
CA SER A 31 -3.63 40.54 35.82
C SER A 31 -4.05 40.12 37.23
N GLN A 32 -3.67 40.88 38.25
CA GLN A 32 -4.04 40.60 39.65
C GLN A 32 -5.55 40.71 39.89
N ILE A 33 -6.22 41.70 39.31
CA ILE A 33 -7.67 41.87 39.44
C ILE A 33 -8.42 40.70 38.80
N LEU A 34 -8.02 40.30 37.59
CA LEU A 34 -8.60 39.12 36.93
C LEU A 34 -8.28 37.84 37.70
N GLY A 35 -7.05 37.68 38.20
CA GLY A 35 -6.64 36.58 39.05
C GLY A 35 -7.51 36.46 40.30
N PHE A 36 -7.78 37.57 40.99
CA PHE A 36 -8.69 37.60 42.14
C PHE A 36 -10.13 37.20 41.75
N LYS A 37 -10.61 37.61 40.58
CA LYS A 37 -11.92 37.17 40.06
C LYS A 37 -11.95 35.68 39.74
N PHE A 38 -10.89 35.10 39.16
CA PHE A 38 -10.82 33.66 38.94
C PHE A 38 -10.79 32.88 40.26
N GLN A 39 -10.01 33.35 41.24
CA GLN A 39 -9.94 32.74 42.58
C GLN A 39 -11.26 32.82 43.35
N TYR A 40 -12.10 33.83 43.10
CA TYR A 40 -13.42 33.94 43.72
C TYR A 40 -14.30 32.71 43.42
N TYR A 41 -14.28 32.22 42.19
CA TYR A 41 -15.07 31.06 41.75
C TYR A 41 -14.49 29.71 42.22
N GLN A 42 -13.34 29.70 42.88
CA GLN A 42 -12.73 28.51 43.48
C GLN A 42 -13.02 28.40 44.99
N ARG A 43 -13.73 29.39 45.57
CA ARG A 43 -14.10 29.36 46.98
C ARG A 43 -15.22 28.35 47.21
N LEU A 44 -15.10 27.55 48.27
CA LEU A 44 -16.10 26.55 48.69
C LEU A 44 -17.52 27.12 48.89
N GLU A 45 -17.64 28.43 49.08
CA GLU A 45 -18.91 29.15 49.26
C GLU A 45 -19.63 29.46 47.93
N VAL A 46 -18.94 29.32 46.79
CA VAL A 46 -19.45 29.67 45.45
C VAL A 46 -19.67 28.38 44.65
N TYR A 47 -20.93 27.96 44.54
CA TYR A 47 -21.33 26.75 43.78
C TYR A 47 -21.53 26.99 42.27
N SER A 48 -21.04 28.11 41.74
CA SER A 48 -21.17 28.43 40.32
C SER A 48 -19.83 28.33 39.59
N PRO A 49 -19.79 27.68 38.41
CA PRO A 49 -18.57 27.64 37.61
C PRO A 49 -18.21 29.04 37.10
N VAL A 50 -16.96 29.22 36.72
CA VAL A 50 -16.48 30.49 36.16
C VAL A 50 -17.29 30.81 34.88
N PRO A 51 -17.92 32.00 34.79
CA PRO A 51 -18.68 32.37 33.61
C PRO A 51 -17.80 32.42 32.37
N PHE A 52 -18.26 31.83 31.26
CA PHE A 52 -17.55 31.83 29.98
C PHE A 52 -17.15 33.24 29.50
N GLY A 53 -17.97 34.25 29.79
CA GLY A 53 -17.67 35.66 29.47
C GLY A 53 -16.36 36.17 30.11
N LEU A 54 -15.97 35.65 31.28
CA LEU A 54 -14.72 36.01 31.94
C LEU A 54 -13.51 35.42 31.20
N TYR A 55 -13.60 34.17 30.75
CA TYR A 55 -12.56 33.55 29.91
C TYR A 55 -12.40 34.29 28.58
N LYS A 56 -13.52 34.60 27.91
CA LYS A 56 -13.52 35.36 26.66
C LYS A 56 -12.93 36.77 26.82
N LEU A 57 -13.29 37.48 27.89
CA LEU A 57 -12.73 38.80 28.18
C LEU A 57 -11.23 38.72 28.44
N THR A 58 -10.79 37.74 29.23
CA THR A 58 -9.37 37.54 29.53
C THR A 58 -8.58 37.24 28.25
N ALA A 59 -9.11 36.36 27.38
CA ALA A 59 -8.50 36.05 26.10
C ALA A 59 -8.39 37.30 25.18
N LEU A 60 -9.41 38.16 25.15
CA LEU A 60 -9.36 39.42 24.39
C LEU A 60 -8.30 40.39 24.94
N LEU A 61 -8.20 40.52 26.26
CA LEU A 61 -7.22 41.41 26.89
C LEU A 61 -5.77 40.93 26.67
N VAL A 62 -5.54 39.62 26.66
CA VAL A 62 -4.24 39.04 26.32
C VAL A 62 -3.93 39.23 24.83
N LYS A 63 -4.92 39.00 23.95
CA LYS A 63 -4.75 39.17 22.50
C LYS A 63 -4.36 40.59 22.10
N GLU A 64 -4.95 41.59 22.75
CA GLU A 64 -4.66 43.01 22.53
C GLU A 64 -3.45 43.51 23.35
N ASP A 65 -2.65 42.61 23.94
CA ASP A 65 -1.44 42.88 24.72
C ASP A 65 -1.65 43.79 25.97
N PHE A 66 -2.86 43.84 26.53
CA PHE A 66 -3.13 44.54 27.79
C PHE A 66 -2.67 43.73 29.02
N ILE A 67 -2.54 42.42 28.89
CA ILE A 67 -2.22 41.47 29.97
C ILE A 67 -1.29 40.39 29.43
N ASP A 68 -0.22 40.09 30.17
CA ASP A 68 0.67 38.98 29.83
C ASP A 68 0.03 37.64 30.23
N LEU A 69 0.06 36.65 29.34
CA LEU A 69 -0.51 35.32 29.59
C LEU A 69 0.08 34.66 30.84
N ASP A 70 1.40 34.75 31.04
CA ASP A 70 2.07 34.15 32.20
C ASP A 70 1.60 34.78 33.52
N SER A 71 1.31 36.08 33.51
CA SER A 71 0.84 36.82 34.69
C SER A 71 -0.55 36.35 35.13
N ILE A 72 -1.47 36.09 34.20
CA ILE A 72 -2.79 35.56 34.56
C ILE A 72 -2.74 34.06 34.86
N TYR A 73 -1.93 33.29 34.13
CA TYR A 73 -1.77 31.85 34.30
C TYR A 73 -1.32 31.48 35.72
N ALA A 74 -0.42 32.28 36.31
CA ALA A 74 0.05 32.07 37.69
C ALA A 74 -1.08 32.05 38.74
N HIS A 75 -2.22 32.69 38.45
CA HIS A 75 -3.37 32.78 39.34
C HIS A 75 -4.44 31.71 39.11
N LEU A 76 -4.36 30.96 38.01
CA LEU A 76 -5.35 29.94 37.65
C LEU A 76 -5.17 28.67 38.48
N LEU A 77 -6.28 27.98 38.70
CA LEU A 77 -6.38 26.71 39.40
C LEU A 77 -7.18 25.68 38.58
N PRO A 78 -6.95 24.37 38.76
CA PRO A 78 -5.88 23.76 39.56
C PRO A 78 -4.48 24.04 38.99
N LYS A 79 -3.44 23.77 39.78
CA LYS A 79 -2.06 23.84 39.28
C LYS A 79 -1.80 22.69 38.31
N ASP A 80 -0.90 22.93 37.35
CA ASP A 80 -0.57 21.99 36.28
C ASP A 80 -0.22 20.59 36.83
N ASP A 81 0.65 20.53 37.84
CA ASP A 81 1.11 19.27 38.44
C ASP A 81 -0.05 18.44 39.02
N GLU A 82 -0.96 19.06 39.76
CA GLU A 82 -2.13 18.40 40.36
C GLU A 82 -3.09 17.90 39.27
N ALA A 83 -3.32 18.71 38.23
CA ALA A 83 -4.17 18.34 37.11
C ALA A 83 -3.57 17.15 36.33
N PHE A 84 -2.25 17.16 36.10
CA PHE A 84 -1.55 16.11 35.39
C PHE A 84 -1.55 14.79 36.16
N GLU A 85 -1.37 14.81 37.48
CA GLU A 85 -1.46 13.61 38.32
C GLU A 85 -2.87 12.99 38.29
N HIS A 86 -3.90 13.80 38.45
CA HIS A 86 -5.29 13.33 38.41
C HIS A 86 -5.62 12.67 37.06
N TYR A 87 -5.25 13.32 35.96
CA TYR A 87 -5.46 12.77 34.62
C TYR A 87 -4.61 11.52 34.37
N SER A 88 -3.36 11.49 34.83
CA SER A 88 -2.49 10.32 34.67
C SER A 88 -3.09 9.07 35.33
N ALA A 89 -3.64 9.22 36.54
CA ALA A 89 -4.33 8.14 37.24
C ALA A 89 -5.58 7.66 36.48
N PHE A 90 -6.38 8.60 35.96
CA PHE A 90 -7.54 8.27 35.12
C PHE A 90 -7.14 7.54 33.83
N SER A 91 -6.15 8.07 33.12
CA SER A 91 -5.62 7.51 31.87
C SER A 91 -5.06 6.10 32.08
N SER A 92 -4.29 5.86 33.15
CA SER A 92 -3.80 4.52 33.51
C SER A 92 -4.92 3.52 33.74
N LYS A 93 -5.98 3.90 34.48
CA LYS A 93 -7.14 3.03 34.70
C LYS A 93 -7.82 2.65 33.37
N ARG A 94 -7.95 3.60 32.45
CA ARG A 94 -8.57 3.37 31.13
C ARG A 94 -7.70 2.51 30.22
N LEU A 95 -6.38 2.68 30.25
CA LEU A 95 -5.45 1.80 29.56
C LEU A 95 -5.56 0.36 30.07
N ASP A 96 -5.70 0.15 31.38
CA ASP A 96 -5.89 -1.17 31.97
C ASP A 96 -7.23 -1.82 31.56
N GLU A 97 -8.31 -1.04 31.52
CA GLU A 97 -9.62 -1.48 31.03
C GLU A 97 -9.55 -1.88 29.55
N ALA A 98 -8.95 -1.04 28.70
CA ALA A 98 -8.75 -1.33 27.28
C ALA A 98 -7.91 -2.60 27.09
N ASN A 99 -6.84 -2.78 27.88
CA ASN A 99 -5.97 -3.96 27.82
C ASN A 99 -6.64 -5.25 28.30
N LYS A 100 -7.76 -5.17 29.04
CA LYS A 100 -8.56 -6.33 29.46
C LYS A 100 -9.55 -6.79 28.37
N ILE A 101 -9.85 -5.95 27.38
CA ILE A 101 -10.76 -6.31 26.28
C ILE A 101 -10.26 -7.58 25.58
N GLY A 102 -11.14 -8.58 25.48
CA GLY A 102 -10.84 -9.84 24.82
C GLY A 102 -9.85 -10.76 25.54
N LYS A 103 -9.48 -10.45 26.79
CA LYS A 103 -8.80 -11.38 27.70
C LYS A 103 -9.82 -12.06 28.59
N ILE A 104 -9.77 -13.40 28.65
CA ILE A 104 -10.66 -14.18 29.50
C ILE A 104 -10.15 -14.09 30.93
N ASN A 105 -10.99 -13.62 31.85
CA ASN A 105 -10.68 -13.69 33.27
C ASN A 105 -10.90 -15.14 33.74
N LEU A 106 -9.81 -15.85 34.06
CA LEU A 106 -9.86 -17.23 34.56
C LEU A 106 -10.61 -17.36 35.89
N ALA A 107 -10.83 -16.26 36.61
CA ALA A 107 -11.63 -16.22 37.83
C ALA A 107 -13.13 -15.95 37.58
N ALA A 108 -13.55 -15.74 36.32
CA ALA A 108 -14.95 -15.56 35.98
C ALA A 108 -15.74 -16.86 36.23
N THR A 109 -16.93 -16.73 36.82
CA THR A 109 -17.80 -17.86 37.15
C THR A 109 -18.42 -18.46 35.88
N GLY A 110 -18.71 -19.77 35.87
CA GLY A 110 -19.25 -20.47 34.70
C GLY A 110 -20.54 -19.88 34.11
N LYS A 111 -21.29 -19.08 34.87
CA LYS A 111 -22.46 -18.33 34.39
C LYS A 111 -22.07 -17.17 33.46
N ASP A 112 -20.99 -16.46 33.78
CA ASP A 112 -20.48 -15.33 33.00
C ASP A 112 -19.85 -15.78 31.66
N LEU A 113 -19.39 -17.03 31.61
CA LEU A 113 -18.86 -17.66 30.39
C LEU A 113 -19.95 -18.22 29.47
N MET A 114 -21.11 -18.59 30.02
CA MET A 114 -22.21 -19.22 29.28
C MET A 114 -23.16 -18.22 28.60
N ASP A 115 -23.24 -16.96 29.07
CA ASP A 115 -24.09 -15.93 28.46
C ASP A 115 -23.54 -15.43 27.10
N ASP A 116 -22.23 -15.55 26.85
CA ASP A 116 -21.56 -15.17 25.60
C ASP A 116 -21.70 -16.22 24.47
N GLU A 117 -22.13 -17.43 24.78
CA GLU A 117 -22.24 -18.57 23.83
C GLU A 117 -23.69 -18.98 23.54
N LYS A 118 -24.58 -18.02 23.25
CA LYS A 118 -25.84 -18.38 22.57
C LYS A 118 -25.55 -18.88 21.15
N GLN A 119 -25.68 -20.19 20.99
CA GLN A 119 -25.53 -20.95 19.76
C GLN A 119 -26.47 -20.42 18.66
N GLY A 120 -26.01 -19.54 17.78
CA GLY A 120 -26.76 -19.19 16.57
C GLY A 120 -26.36 -17.91 15.85
N ASP A 121 -26.12 -16.81 16.56
CA ASP A 121 -25.86 -15.51 15.92
C ASP A 121 -24.51 -14.92 16.37
N VAL A 122 -23.80 -14.24 15.47
CA VAL A 122 -22.61 -13.46 15.81
C VAL A 122 -23.10 -12.02 15.93
N THR A 123 -23.59 -11.67 17.13
CA THR A 123 -23.94 -10.29 17.44
C THR A 123 -22.66 -9.53 17.73
N ILE A 124 -22.19 -8.76 16.76
CA ILE A 124 -21.08 -7.80 16.94
C ILE A 124 -21.71 -6.43 17.04
N ASP A 125 -21.44 -5.78 18.16
CA ASP A 125 -21.76 -4.40 18.34
C ASP A 125 -20.64 -3.54 17.73
N LEU A 126 -20.90 -2.99 16.55
CA LEU A 126 -19.94 -2.13 15.86
C LEU A 126 -19.68 -0.81 16.61
N PHE A 127 -20.52 -0.45 17.57
CA PHE A 127 -20.44 0.80 18.31
C PHE A 127 -19.83 0.66 19.71
N ALA A 128 -19.56 -0.55 20.19
CA ALA A 128 -19.04 -0.79 21.54
C ALA A 128 -17.82 0.07 21.90
N ALA A 129 -16.86 0.25 20.98
CA ALA A 129 -15.70 1.11 21.21
C ALA A 129 -16.06 2.61 21.33
N LEU A 130 -17.06 3.05 20.57
CA LEU A 130 -17.55 4.44 20.59
C LEU A 130 -18.37 4.71 21.85
N ASP A 131 -19.15 3.73 22.31
CA ASP A 131 -19.90 3.82 23.56
C ASP A 131 -18.94 3.91 24.75
N MET A 132 -17.90 3.07 24.79
CA MET A 132 -16.84 3.15 25.82
C MET A 132 -16.15 4.53 25.85
N GLU A 133 -15.89 5.12 24.68
CA GLU A 133 -15.35 6.48 24.61
C GLU A 133 -16.35 7.51 25.13
N THR A 134 -17.61 7.41 24.72
CA THR A 134 -18.67 8.37 25.12
C THR A 134 -18.85 8.38 26.64
N GLU A 135 -18.79 7.20 27.28
CA GLU A 135 -18.78 7.08 28.74
C GLU A 135 -17.55 7.74 29.37
N ALA A 136 -16.34 7.48 28.84
CA ALA A 136 -15.10 8.07 29.35
C ALA A 136 -15.09 9.60 29.24
N VAL A 137 -15.58 10.14 28.13
CA VAL A 137 -15.72 11.60 27.92
C VAL A 137 -16.78 12.19 28.86
N GLY A 138 -17.87 11.45 29.11
CA GLY A 138 -18.93 11.84 30.04
C GLY A 138 -18.41 12.01 31.48
N GLU A 139 -17.57 11.08 31.95
CA GLU A 139 -16.95 11.15 33.28
C GLU A 139 -16.07 12.40 33.47
N ARG A 140 -15.44 12.88 32.40
CA ARG A 140 -14.56 14.05 32.40
C ARG A 140 -15.28 15.38 32.11
N SER A 141 -16.59 15.37 31.94
CA SER A 141 -17.37 16.57 31.61
C SER A 141 -17.18 17.72 32.62
N THR A 142 -17.06 17.38 33.91
CA THR A 142 -16.89 18.34 35.01
C THR A 142 -15.48 18.94 35.08
N GLU A 143 -14.47 18.31 34.47
CA GLU A 143 -13.10 18.84 34.47
C GLU A 143 -13.03 20.17 33.70
N CYS A 144 -13.79 20.31 32.61
CA CYS A 144 -13.82 21.55 31.83
C CYS A 144 -14.52 22.71 32.57
N GLU A 145 -15.39 22.39 33.53
CA GLU A 145 -16.09 23.37 34.37
C GLU A 145 -15.22 23.82 35.56
N ASN A 146 -14.45 22.88 36.11
CA ASN A 146 -13.64 23.09 37.31
C ASN A 146 -12.22 23.59 37.01
N ASN A 147 -11.66 23.25 35.85
CA ASN A 147 -10.31 23.62 35.45
C ASN A 147 -10.28 24.94 34.66
N GLN A 148 -9.70 25.97 35.27
CA GLN A 148 -9.68 27.31 34.70
C GLN A 148 -8.73 27.46 33.52
N THR A 149 -7.68 26.63 33.42
CA THR A 149 -6.74 26.67 32.29
C THR A 149 -7.40 26.13 31.02
N LEU A 150 -8.22 25.07 31.14
CA LEU A 150 -9.06 24.54 30.06
C LEU A 150 -10.16 25.53 29.64
N GLY A 151 -10.78 26.21 30.61
CA GLY A 151 -11.73 27.27 30.33
C GLY A 151 -11.10 28.46 29.58
N LEU A 152 -9.88 28.87 29.97
CA LEU A 152 -9.14 29.93 29.29
C LEU A 152 -8.73 29.52 27.87
N LEU A 153 -8.28 28.28 27.65
CA LEU A 153 -8.00 27.74 26.32
C LEU A 153 -9.24 27.84 25.41
N THR A 154 -10.41 27.46 25.92
CA THR A 154 -11.70 27.62 25.21
C THR A 154 -11.98 29.09 24.89
N GLY A 155 -11.64 30.00 25.81
CA GLY A 155 -11.67 31.45 25.60
C GLY A 155 -10.84 31.90 24.39
N PHE A 156 -9.58 31.50 24.30
CA PHE A 156 -8.68 31.86 23.18
C PHE A 156 -9.19 31.32 21.84
N LEU A 157 -9.64 30.06 21.80
CA LEU A 157 -10.24 29.47 20.61
C LEU A 157 -11.51 30.23 20.16
N SER A 158 -12.32 30.71 21.11
CA SER A 158 -13.53 31.47 20.79
C SER A 158 -13.25 32.83 20.13
N VAL A 159 -12.12 33.45 20.49
CA VAL A 159 -11.63 34.75 19.97
C VAL A 159 -10.79 34.58 18.70
N ASN A 160 -10.58 33.33 18.26
CA ASN A 160 -9.74 32.95 17.12
C ASN A 160 -8.28 33.41 17.29
N ASP A 161 -7.75 33.31 18.50
CA ASP A 161 -6.33 33.57 18.77
C ASP A 161 -5.57 32.25 18.83
N TRP A 162 -5.01 31.84 17.70
CA TRP A 162 -4.29 30.58 17.59
C TRP A 162 -2.96 30.61 18.36
N TYR A 163 -2.25 31.73 18.36
CA TYR A 163 -0.90 31.80 18.93
C TYR A 163 -0.91 31.46 20.43
N HIS A 164 -1.76 32.14 21.20
CA HIS A 164 -1.89 31.88 22.63
C HIS A 164 -2.57 30.53 22.92
N ALA A 165 -3.53 30.11 22.08
CA ALA A 165 -4.13 28.78 22.21
C ALA A 165 -3.10 27.65 21.98
N HIS A 166 -2.20 27.81 21.00
CA HIS A 166 -1.16 26.83 20.70
C HIS A 166 -0.18 26.69 21.86
N LEU A 167 0.26 27.80 22.47
CA LEU A 167 1.11 27.76 23.67
C LEU A 167 0.44 27.00 24.82
N LEU A 168 -0.87 27.20 25.01
CA LEU A 168 -1.63 26.44 26.01
C LEU A 168 -1.81 24.97 25.62
N PHE A 169 -1.97 24.64 24.33
CA PHE A 169 -2.00 23.24 23.88
C PHE A 169 -0.67 22.52 24.14
N GLU A 170 0.47 23.18 23.90
CA GLU A 170 1.79 22.60 24.20
C GLU A 170 1.96 22.36 25.69
N ARG A 171 1.62 23.35 26.52
CA ARG A 171 1.74 23.25 27.99
C ARG A 171 0.79 22.23 28.60
N LEU A 172 -0.45 22.16 28.11
CA LEU A 172 -1.51 21.27 28.60
C LEU A 172 -1.55 19.93 27.84
N SER A 173 -0.56 19.64 26.99
CA SER A 173 -0.47 18.40 26.22
C SER A 173 -0.71 17.13 27.06
N PRO A 174 -0.17 17.00 28.30
CA PRO A 174 -0.42 15.83 29.15
C PRO A 174 -1.89 15.57 29.51
N LEU A 175 -2.77 16.58 29.45
CA LEU A 175 -4.20 16.45 29.78
C LEU A 175 -5.07 16.01 28.60
N HIS A 176 -4.49 15.94 27.39
CA HIS A 176 -5.20 15.78 26.12
C HIS A 176 -6.45 16.69 26.02
N PRO A 177 -6.28 18.03 25.95
CA PRO A 177 -7.40 18.98 26.05
C PRO A 177 -8.50 18.79 25.00
N VAL A 178 -8.16 18.23 23.84
CA VAL A 178 -9.09 18.00 22.72
C VAL A 178 -10.04 16.83 22.98
N GLU A 179 -9.79 15.99 23.99
CA GLU A 179 -10.73 14.95 24.40
C GLU A 179 -12.08 15.56 24.85
N HIS A 180 -12.05 16.76 25.44
CA HIS A 180 -13.25 17.51 25.82
C HIS A 180 -13.97 18.07 24.58
N ILE A 181 -15.26 17.74 24.47
CA ILE A 181 -16.11 18.10 23.31
C ILE A 181 -16.14 19.61 23.04
N GLN A 182 -16.15 20.45 24.07
CA GLN A 182 -16.21 21.91 23.92
C GLN A 182 -14.95 22.50 23.27
N ILE A 183 -13.77 22.04 23.71
CA ILE A 183 -12.46 22.45 23.17
C ILE A 183 -12.32 21.91 21.74
N CYS A 184 -12.66 20.64 21.54
CA CYS A 184 -12.67 19.97 20.24
C CYS A 184 -13.49 20.75 19.20
N ASN A 185 -14.75 21.04 19.50
CA ASN A 185 -15.63 21.81 18.61
C ASN A 185 -15.12 23.23 18.34
N SER A 186 -14.54 23.88 19.35
CA SER A 186 -13.97 25.22 19.20
C SER A 186 -12.74 25.22 18.28
N LEU A 187 -11.88 24.21 18.40
CA LEU A 187 -10.74 23.98 17.51
C LEU A 187 -11.20 23.65 16.09
N PHE A 188 -12.22 22.80 15.93
CA PHE A 188 -12.77 22.44 14.62
C PHE A 188 -13.34 23.65 13.88
N ARG A 189 -14.04 24.54 14.58
CA ARG A 189 -14.51 25.81 14.00
C ARG A 189 -13.35 26.68 13.50
N LEU A 190 -12.24 26.69 14.22
CA LEU A 190 -11.04 27.45 13.83
C LEU A 190 -10.35 26.81 12.61
N ILE A 191 -10.25 25.47 12.57
CA ILE A 191 -9.74 24.73 11.41
C ILE A 191 -10.62 24.99 10.19
N GLU A 192 -11.95 24.86 10.32
CA GLU A 192 -12.90 25.10 9.24
C GLU A 192 -12.75 26.52 8.66
N LYS A 193 -12.64 27.52 9.53
CA LYS A 193 -12.39 28.90 9.13
C LYS A 193 -11.06 29.07 8.38
N THR A 194 -10.02 28.37 8.83
CA THR A 194 -8.67 28.43 8.24
C THR A 194 -8.65 27.79 6.84
N ILE A 195 -9.34 26.67 6.65
CA ILE A 195 -9.38 25.97 5.37
C ILE A 195 -10.44 26.51 4.39
N SER A 196 -11.38 27.35 4.82
CA SER A 196 -12.53 27.77 4.00
C SER A 196 -12.13 28.35 2.63
N SER A 197 -11.13 29.23 2.58
CA SER A 197 -10.68 29.85 1.33
C SER A 197 -10.04 28.83 0.36
N ALA A 198 -9.22 27.92 0.89
CA ALA A 198 -8.61 26.83 0.15
C ALA A 198 -9.69 25.85 -0.36
N TYR A 199 -10.64 25.48 0.50
CA TYR A 199 -11.74 24.59 0.16
C TYR A 199 -12.64 25.17 -0.93
N ASP A 200 -12.99 26.46 -0.87
CA ASP A 200 -13.76 27.12 -1.92
C ASP A 200 -13.03 27.16 -3.26
N THR A 201 -11.70 27.24 -3.22
CA THR A 201 -10.85 27.20 -4.42
C THR A 201 -10.85 25.81 -5.06
N VAL A 202 -10.61 24.76 -4.27
CA VAL A 202 -10.68 23.36 -4.71
C VAL A 202 -12.07 23.02 -5.24
N ARG A 203 -13.13 23.43 -4.52
CA ARG A 203 -14.52 23.21 -4.93
C ARG A 203 -14.85 23.89 -6.26
N ARG A 204 -14.39 25.13 -6.48
CA ARG A 204 -14.58 25.84 -7.75
C ARG A 204 -13.85 25.15 -8.91
N ALA A 205 -12.63 24.67 -8.69
CA ALA A 205 -11.89 23.90 -9.70
C ALA A 205 -12.65 22.61 -10.10
N HIS A 206 -13.21 21.89 -9.14
CA HIS A 206 -14.04 20.70 -9.42
C HIS A 206 -15.31 21.02 -10.22
N LEU A 207 -15.99 22.12 -9.93
CA LEU A 207 -17.20 22.52 -10.67
C LEU A 207 -16.91 22.93 -12.12
N LEU A 208 -15.77 23.58 -12.37
CA LEU A 208 -15.35 23.99 -13.72
C LEU A 208 -14.94 22.79 -14.60
N SER A 209 -14.36 21.75 -14.00
CA SER A 209 -14.07 20.48 -14.67
C SER A 209 -15.37 19.78 -15.15
N PHE A 210 -16.45 19.86 -14.36
CA PHE A 210 -17.75 19.31 -14.73
C PHE A 210 -18.45 20.07 -15.87
N GLY A 211 -18.31 21.40 -15.91
CA GLY A 211 -18.99 22.29 -16.87
C GLY A 211 -18.48 22.21 -18.32
N SER A 212 -17.32 21.59 -18.57
CA SER A 212 -16.76 21.47 -19.93
C SER A 212 -17.35 20.29 -20.72
N SER A 213 -18.33 19.56 -20.17
CA SER A 213 -18.95 18.38 -20.80
C SER A 213 -20.29 18.65 -21.49
N SER A 214 -20.90 19.83 -21.34
CA SER A 214 -22.13 20.20 -22.08
C SER A 214 -21.81 21.17 -23.21
N GLY A 215 -21.71 20.65 -24.43
CA GLY A 215 -21.59 21.45 -25.63
C GLY A 215 -22.84 22.27 -25.90
N THR A 216 -22.73 23.58 -25.78
CA THR A 216 -23.58 24.52 -26.53
C THR A 216 -22.74 25.75 -26.88
N SER A 217 -22.50 25.91 -28.19
CA SER A 217 -21.84 27.07 -28.76
C SER A 217 -22.68 28.33 -28.55
N VAL A 218 -22.15 29.32 -27.83
CA VAL A 218 -22.49 30.73 -28.06
C VAL A 218 -21.20 31.54 -27.93
N ASP A 219 -20.79 32.12 -29.06
CA ASP A 219 -19.70 33.09 -29.17
C ASP A 219 -19.99 34.32 -28.30
N VAL A 220 -19.10 34.61 -27.35
CA VAL A 220 -18.85 35.98 -26.89
C VAL A 220 -17.35 36.17 -26.73
N ILE A 221 -16.79 36.95 -27.66
CA ILE A 221 -15.44 37.49 -27.59
C ILE A 221 -15.35 38.39 -26.37
N ASN A 222 -14.49 38.03 -25.41
CA ASN A 222 -13.79 38.99 -24.58
C ASN A 222 -12.42 38.42 -24.19
N THR A 223 -11.43 38.90 -24.92
CA THR A 223 -10.01 38.69 -24.69
C THR A 223 -9.59 39.54 -23.50
N GLU A 224 -9.51 38.94 -22.32
CA GLU A 224 -8.56 39.36 -21.29
C GLU A 224 -7.75 38.13 -20.88
N ASN A 225 -6.43 38.26 -20.99
CA ASN A 225 -5.42 37.28 -20.61
C ASN A 225 -5.57 36.91 -19.12
N SER A 226 -6.45 35.97 -18.80
CA SER A 226 -6.32 35.18 -17.57
C SER A 226 -5.33 34.06 -17.87
N SER A 227 -4.11 34.24 -17.36
CA SER A 227 -3.12 33.17 -17.28
C SER A 227 -3.79 31.90 -16.76
N ARG A 228 -3.70 30.81 -17.52
CA ARG A 228 -3.99 29.44 -17.07
C ARG A 228 -2.98 29.05 -15.98
N HIS A 229 -2.98 29.74 -14.86
CA HIS A 229 -2.31 29.30 -13.66
C HIS A 229 -3.38 28.53 -12.88
N GLY A 230 -3.20 27.21 -12.77
CA GLY A 230 -3.99 26.40 -11.85
C GLY A 230 -4.04 27.12 -10.51
N SER A 231 -5.21 27.15 -9.88
CA SER A 231 -5.38 27.83 -8.61
C SER A 231 -4.52 27.14 -7.55
N PHE A 232 -3.31 27.65 -7.34
CA PHE A 232 -2.38 27.13 -6.35
C PHE A 232 -2.99 27.28 -4.96
N VAL A 233 -3.20 26.16 -4.29
CA VAL A 233 -3.69 26.13 -2.92
C VAL A 233 -2.46 26.24 -2.02
N ASP A 234 -2.31 27.37 -1.33
CA ASP A 234 -1.33 27.52 -0.27
C ASP A 234 -2.00 27.31 1.09
N LEU A 235 -1.33 26.59 1.99
CA LEU A 235 -1.86 26.27 3.32
C LEU A 235 -0.98 26.86 4.42
N PRO A 236 -1.57 27.56 5.40
CA PRO A 236 -0.82 28.16 6.50
C PRO A 236 -0.18 27.08 7.39
N LYS A 237 1.01 27.36 7.93
CA LYS A 237 1.71 26.42 8.85
C LYS A 237 0.87 26.12 10.10
N GLU A 238 0.12 27.11 10.53
CA GLU A 238 -0.80 27.07 11.66
C GLU A 238 -1.86 25.99 11.47
N LEU A 239 -2.32 25.71 10.23
CA LEU A 239 -3.25 24.62 9.95
C LEU A 239 -2.66 23.27 10.35
N PHE A 240 -1.40 23.00 10.02
CA PHE A 240 -0.75 21.75 10.37
C PHE A 240 -0.55 21.62 11.88
N GLN A 241 -0.26 22.72 12.58
CA GLN A 241 -0.21 22.74 14.05
C GLN A 241 -1.60 22.50 14.68
N MET A 242 -2.66 23.06 14.10
CA MET A 242 -4.04 22.82 14.54
C MET A 242 -4.44 21.36 14.34
N LEU A 243 -4.10 20.76 13.18
CA LEU A 243 -4.36 19.35 12.90
C LEU A 243 -3.57 18.43 13.84
N ALA A 244 -2.30 18.75 14.11
CA ALA A 244 -1.48 18.01 15.07
C ALA A 244 -2.07 18.11 16.50
N SER A 245 -2.57 19.28 16.89
CA SER A 245 -3.24 19.49 18.19
C SER A 245 -4.57 18.75 18.27
N ALA A 246 -5.33 18.70 17.16
CA ALA A 246 -6.59 17.97 17.08
C ALA A 246 -6.39 16.45 17.24
N GLY A 247 -5.24 15.92 16.79
CA GLY A 247 -4.87 14.52 16.93
C GLY A 247 -5.92 13.56 16.34
N PRO A 248 -6.21 12.41 16.98
CA PRO A 248 -7.13 11.43 16.42
C PRO A 248 -8.59 11.89 16.44
N TYR A 249 -8.94 12.93 17.20
CA TYR A 249 -10.34 13.31 17.46
C TYR A 249 -11.08 13.89 16.25
N LEU A 250 -10.38 14.18 15.15
CA LEU A 250 -11.00 14.70 13.92
C LEU A 250 -12.11 13.79 13.36
N TYR A 251 -12.12 12.51 13.72
CA TYR A 251 -13.19 11.57 13.36
C TYR A 251 -14.59 12.01 13.87
N ARG A 252 -14.66 12.81 14.95
CA ARG A 252 -15.91 13.31 15.54
C ARG A 252 -16.70 14.24 14.61
N ASP A 253 -16.02 14.91 13.68
CA ASP A 253 -16.63 15.71 12.62
C ASP A 253 -16.20 15.17 11.25
N THR A 254 -16.99 14.21 10.75
CA THR A 254 -16.73 13.55 9.47
C THR A 254 -16.77 14.52 8.29
N LEU A 255 -17.57 15.59 8.37
CA LEU A 255 -17.66 16.59 7.31
C LEU A 255 -16.39 17.44 7.28
N LEU A 256 -15.91 17.89 8.44
CA LEU A 256 -14.63 18.61 8.53
C LEU A 256 -13.47 17.73 8.05
N LEU A 257 -13.43 16.46 8.47
CA LEU A 257 -12.42 15.51 8.03
C LEU A 257 -12.39 15.36 6.50
N GLN A 258 -13.56 15.24 5.86
CA GLN A 258 -13.67 15.20 4.40
C GLN A 258 -13.16 16.49 3.75
N LYS A 259 -13.55 17.67 4.28
CA LYS A 259 -13.07 18.97 3.78
C LYS A 259 -11.54 19.07 3.88
N VAL A 260 -10.96 18.68 5.01
CA VAL A 260 -9.51 18.66 5.23
C VAL A 260 -8.82 17.74 4.22
N CYS A 261 -9.32 16.52 4.02
CA CYS A 261 -8.77 15.58 3.03
C CYS A 261 -8.79 16.19 1.62
N ARG A 262 -9.91 16.79 1.19
CA ARG A 262 -10.02 17.45 -0.13
C ARG A 262 -9.05 18.62 -0.29
N VAL A 263 -8.89 19.44 0.75
CA VAL A 263 -7.96 20.57 0.74
C VAL A 263 -6.51 20.09 0.67
N LEU A 264 -6.14 19.08 1.47
CA LEU A 264 -4.81 18.48 1.43
C LEU A 264 -4.54 17.85 0.07
N ARG A 265 -5.51 17.12 -0.50
CA ARG A 265 -5.43 16.59 -1.86
C ARG A 265 -5.17 17.72 -2.87
N GLY A 266 -5.95 18.78 -2.83
CA GLY A 266 -5.78 19.95 -3.70
C GLY A 266 -4.41 20.63 -3.54
N TYR A 267 -3.91 20.72 -2.30
CA TYR A 267 -2.57 21.23 -1.99
C TYR A 267 -1.47 20.34 -2.60
N TYR A 268 -1.52 19.03 -2.38
CA TYR A 268 -0.54 18.09 -2.94
C TYR A 268 -0.63 18.00 -4.47
N SER A 269 -1.83 17.99 -5.04
CA SER A 269 -2.01 18.03 -6.50
C SER A 269 -1.52 19.34 -7.09
N SER A 270 -1.74 20.49 -6.44
CA SER A 270 -1.16 21.77 -6.88
C SER A 270 0.37 21.75 -6.87
N ALA A 271 0.97 21.06 -5.89
CA ALA A 271 2.42 20.85 -5.85
C ALA A 271 2.90 19.85 -6.91
N LEU A 272 2.09 18.85 -7.26
CA LEU A 272 2.42 17.81 -8.24
C LEU A 272 2.16 18.22 -9.71
N ASP A 273 1.18 19.11 -9.96
CA ASP A 273 0.86 19.69 -11.28
C ASP A 273 1.99 20.61 -11.79
N LEU A 274 2.93 21.00 -10.92
CA LEU A 274 4.21 21.57 -11.32
C LEU A 274 5.15 20.54 -12.00
N VAL A 275 4.79 19.24 -11.99
CA VAL A 275 5.62 18.12 -12.47
C VAL A 275 4.87 17.15 -13.41
N SER A 276 3.59 16.80 -13.24
CA SER A 276 2.85 15.96 -14.21
C SER A 276 1.33 15.90 -13.96
N SER A 277 0.53 15.85 -15.03
CA SER A 277 -0.94 15.89 -15.06
C SER A 277 -1.62 14.52 -14.89
N GLY A 278 -2.66 14.45 -14.04
CA GLY A 278 -3.60 13.32 -14.05
C GLY A 278 -4.82 13.52 -13.13
N GLU A 279 -6.00 13.75 -13.72
CA GLU A 279 -7.28 13.84 -13.01
C GLU A 279 -7.91 12.46 -12.75
N ARG A 280 -8.50 12.28 -11.55
CA ARG A 280 -9.54 11.28 -11.28
C ARG A 280 -10.60 11.84 -10.33
N VAL A 281 -11.87 11.53 -10.58
CA VAL A 281 -13.05 11.93 -9.78
C VAL A 281 -13.88 10.68 -9.47
N VAL A 282 -14.24 10.45 -8.19
CA VAL A 282 -15.44 9.71 -7.77
C VAL A 282 -15.89 10.20 -6.37
N ASP A 283 -17.19 10.12 -6.12
CA ASP A 283 -17.91 10.49 -4.88
C ASP A 283 -17.54 9.58 -3.67
N PRO A 284 -17.39 10.07 -2.41
CA PRO A 284 -16.62 9.31 -1.42
C PRO A 284 -17.29 9.02 -0.07
N THR A 285 -16.94 7.86 0.48
CA THR A 285 -16.92 7.58 1.92
C THR A 285 -15.61 8.12 2.53
N VAL A 286 -15.55 8.31 3.85
CA VAL A 286 -14.34 8.89 4.52
C VAL A 286 -13.05 8.12 4.18
N GLY A 287 -13.11 6.78 4.10
CA GLY A 287 -11.94 5.96 3.73
C GLY A 287 -11.44 6.19 2.30
N GLN A 288 -12.34 6.55 1.37
CA GLN A 288 -11.97 6.88 0.00
C GLN A 288 -11.27 8.25 -0.08
N GLU A 289 -11.72 9.25 0.68
CA GLU A 289 -11.04 10.57 0.76
C GLU A 289 -9.61 10.43 1.29
N ILE A 290 -9.42 9.61 2.34
CA ILE A 290 -8.09 9.33 2.90
C ILE A 290 -7.20 8.66 1.85
N TRP A 291 -7.73 7.65 1.14
CA TRP A 291 -6.99 6.99 0.06
C TRP A 291 -6.59 7.96 -1.04
N GLU A 292 -7.46 8.88 -1.43
CA GLU A 292 -7.16 9.83 -2.49
C GLU A 292 -5.97 10.72 -2.14
N VAL A 293 -5.86 11.17 -0.88
CA VAL A 293 -4.66 11.89 -0.40
C VAL A 293 -3.45 10.96 -0.39
N MET A 294 -3.58 9.77 0.19
CA MET A 294 -2.48 8.82 0.34
C MET A 294 -1.93 8.36 -1.00
N SER A 295 -2.78 8.15 -2.00
CA SER A 295 -2.42 7.67 -3.34
C SER A 295 -1.51 8.63 -4.12
N LEU A 296 -1.44 9.90 -3.72
CA LEU A 296 -0.51 10.89 -4.28
C LEU A 296 0.93 10.68 -3.78
N LEU A 297 1.12 9.98 -2.66
CA LEU A 297 2.42 9.72 -2.07
C LEU A 297 3.07 8.50 -2.73
N PRO A 298 4.41 8.48 -2.93
CA PRO A 298 5.14 7.28 -3.28
C PRO A 298 4.88 6.16 -2.27
N TYR A 299 4.83 4.91 -2.73
CA TYR A 299 4.44 3.77 -1.89
C TYR A 299 5.39 3.59 -0.69
N GLU A 300 6.67 3.94 -0.84
CA GLU A 300 7.66 3.88 0.24
C GLU A 300 7.30 4.82 1.39
N VAL A 301 6.76 6.01 1.08
CA VAL A 301 6.29 6.96 2.08
C VAL A 301 5.03 6.43 2.75
N ARG A 302 4.08 5.90 1.98
CA ARG A 302 2.86 5.27 2.54
C ARG A 302 3.21 4.14 3.52
N TYR A 303 4.15 3.28 3.16
CA TYR A 303 4.54 2.14 3.99
C TYR A 303 5.27 2.57 5.27
N ARG A 304 6.04 3.68 5.23
CA ARG A 304 6.58 4.26 6.47
C ARG A 304 5.47 4.78 7.38
N LEU A 305 4.47 5.46 6.82
CA LEU A 305 3.30 5.92 7.58
C LEU A 305 2.57 4.73 8.24
N TYR A 306 2.35 3.65 7.48
CA TYR A 306 1.76 2.42 8.02
C TYR A 306 2.59 1.78 9.14
N GLY A 307 3.92 1.89 9.09
CA GLY A 307 4.80 1.41 10.15
C GLY A 307 4.83 2.27 11.41
N GLU A 308 4.54 3.56 11.30
CA GLU A 308 4.39 4.45 12.47
C GLU A 308 2.97 4.39 13.06
N TRP A 309 1.97 3.97 12.27
CA TRP A 309 0.55 3.96 12.64
C TRP A 309 0.25 3.25 13.96
N GLU A 310 1.02 2.23 14.35
CA GLU A 310 0.78 1.45 15.57
C GLU A 310 1.56 1.95 16.81
N LYS A 311 2.63 2.75 16.62
CA LYS A 311 3.48 3.18 17.75
C LYS A 311 2.86 4.30 18.58
N GLU A 312 2.01 5.13 17.96
CA GLU A 312 1.36 6.26 18.62
C GLU A 312 0.04 5.86 19.31
N ASP A 313 -0.59 4.77 18.85
CA ASP A 313 -1.90 4.27 19.31
C ASP A 313 -1.90 3.75 20.76
N GLU A 314 -0.76 3.30 21.28
CA GLU A 314 -0.70 2.67 22.62
C GLU A 314 -0.81 3.67 23.78
N ARG A 315 -0.64 4.96 23.50
CA ARG A 315 -0.66 6.02 24.52
C ARG A 315 -2.05 6.59 24.75
N ILE A 316 -3.00 6.39 23.83
CA ILE A 316 -4.34 6.98 23.88
C ILE A 316 -5.35 5.89 24.24
N PRO A 317 -6.01 5.95 25.41
CA PRO A 317 -6.90 4.88 25.87
C PRO A 317 -8.04 4.56 24.90
N MET A 318 -8.64 5.59 24.29
CA MET A 318 -9.70 5.45 23.29
C MET A 318 -9.25 4.63 22.07
N VAL A 319 -8.08 4.95 21.51
CA VAL A 319 -7.54 4.27 20.32
C VAL A 319 -7.20 2.83 20.66
N LEU A 320 -6.58 2.60 21.82
CA LEU A 320 -6.28 1.26 22.31
C LEU A 320 -7.55 0.42 22.50
N ALA A 321 -8.60 0.98 23.09
CA ALA A 321 -9.87 0.30 23.27
C ALA A 321 -10.49 -0.10 21.92
N ALA A 322 -10.56 0.83 20.97
CA ALA A 322 -11.05 0.57 19.62
C ALA A 322 -10.24 -0.54 18.92
N ARG A 323 -8.91 -0.53 19.05
CA ARG A 323 -8.00 -1.56 18.53
C ARG A 323 -8.32 -2.93 19.12
N GLN A 324 -8.44 -3.04 20.45
CA GLN A 324 -8.68 -4.33 21.10
C GLN A 324 -10.07 -4.87 20.79
N THR A 325 -11.09 -4.01 20.71
CA THR A 325 -12.45 -4.38 20.28
C THR A 325 -12.45 -4.89 18.85
N ALA A 326 -11.85 -4.15 17.90
CA ALA A 326 -11.75 -4.58 16.51
C ALA A 326 -11.01 -5.93 16.37
N LYS A 327 -9.93 -6.14 17.15
CA LYS A 327 -9.19 -7.40 17.19
C LYS A 327 -10.02 -8.56 17.77
N LEU A 328 -10.79 -8.34 18.83
CA LEU A 328 -11.68 -9.33 19.42
C LEU A 328 -12.79 -9.73 18.43
N ASP A 329 -13.47 -8.75 17.86
CA ASP A 329 -14.59 -8.97 16.94
C ASP A 329 -14.13 -9.64 15.65
N THR A 330 -12.98 -9.24 15.11
CA THR A 330 -12.37 -9.92 13.96
C THR A 330 -12.16 -11.41 14.26
N ARG A 331 -11.60 -11.75 15.44
CA ARG A 331 -11.43 -13.15 15.84
C ARG A 331 -12.76 -13.89 15.98
N ARG A 332 -13.81 -13.23 16.52
CA ARG A 332 -15.16 -13.81 16.64
C ARG A 332 -15.77 -14.11 15.26
N ILE A 333 -15.64 -13.20 14.29
CA ILE A 333 -16.12 -13.42 12.91
C ILE A 333 -15.37 -14.58 12.26
N LEU A 334 -14.03 -14.56 12.32
CA LEU A 334 -13.20 -15.55 11.62
C LEU A 334 -13.45 -16.99 12.11
N LYS A 335 -13.77 -17.19 13.39
CA LYS A 335 -14.14 -18.51 13.94
C LYS A 335 -15.35 -19.15 13.26
N ARG A 336 -16.23 -18.36 12.64
CA ARG A 336 -17.45 -18.84 12.00
C ARG A 336 -17.49 -18.58 10.50
N LEU A 337 -16.43 -18.00 9.93
CA LEU A 337 -16.40 -17.62 8.52
C LEU A 337 -16.33 -18.86 7.64
N ALA A 338 -17.40 -19.11 6.89
CA ALA A 338 -17.54 -20.22 5.97
C ALA A 338 -18.22 -19.77 4.66
N LYS A 339 -18.26 -20.65 3.67
CA LYS A 339 -18.88 -20.37 2.36
C LYS A 339 -20.37 -20.03 2.48
N GLU A 340 -21.07 -20.64 3.43
CA GLU A 340 -22.53 -20.51 3.63
C GLU A 340 -22.94 -19.13 4.15
N ASN A 341 -22.13 -18.53 5.04
CA ASN A 341 -22.42 -17.26 5.70
C ASN A 341 -21.52 -16.11 5.21
N LEU A 342 -20.74 -16.36 4.15
CA LEU A 342 -19.76 -15.45 3.57
C LEU A 342 -20.29 -14.04 3.28
N LYS A 343 -21.52 -13.91 2.78
CA LYS A 343 -22.07 -12.60 2.40
C LYS A 343 -22.30 -11.71 3.61
N GLN A 344 -22.81 -12.27 4.71
CA GLN A 344 -23.07 -11.54 5.94
C GLN A 344 -21.77 -11.26 6.68
N LEU A 345 -21.01 -12.31 7.01
CA LEU A 345 -19.78 -12.18 7.78
C LEU A 345 -18.69 -11.44 7.01
N GLY A 346 -18.59 -11.63 5.69
CA GLY A 346 -17.63 -10.89 4.86
C GLY A 346 -17.90 -9.38 4.82
N ARG A 347 -19.17 -8.95 4.84
CA ARG A 347 -19.51 -7.52 4.97
C ARG A 347 -19.15 -6.98 6.36
N MET A 348 -19.29 -7.80 7.41
CA MET A 348 -18.89 -7.40 8.76
C MET A 348 -17.36 -7.26 8.86
N VAL A 349 -16.60 -8.19 8.29
CA VAL A 349 -15.13 -8.07 8.17
C VAL A 349 -14.76 -6.77 7.47
N ALA A 350 -15.40 -6.46 6.34
CA ALA A 350 -15.12 -5.22 5.62
C ALA A 350 -15.45 -3.97 6.43
N LYS A 351 -16.60 -3.92 7.12
CA LYS A 351 -16.93 -2.79 8.01
C LYS A 351 -15.88 -2.58 9.10
N LEU A 352 -15.38 -3.65 9.72
CA LEU A 352 -14.30 -3.56 10.69
C LEU A 352 -13.00 -3.09 10.03
N ALA A 353 -12.66 -3.61 8.86
CA ALA A 353 -11.45 -3.24 8.11
C ALA A 353 -11.49 -1.79 7.61
N HIS A 354 -12.65 -1.26 7.22
CA HIS A 354 -12.81 0.15 6.84
C HIS A 354 -12.53 1.10 8.01
N ALA A 355 -12.87 0.68 9.24
CA ALA A 355 -12.64 1.47 10.45
C ALA A 355 -11.21 1.30 10.99
N ASN A 356 -10.68 0.07 10.99
CA ASN A 356 -9.40 -0.30 11.60
C ASN A 356 -8.60 -1.24 10.70
N PRO A 357 -8.13 -0.78 9.51
CA PRO A 357 -7.57 -1.65 8.48
C PRO A 357 -6.33 -2.40 8.98
N MET A 358 -5.39 -1.70 9.61
CA MET A 358 -4.14 -2.29 10.10
C MET A 358 -4.40 -3.46 11.07
N THR A 359 -5.14 -3.20 12.14
CA THR A 359 -5.42 -4.18 13.20
C THR A 359 -6.20 -5.39 12.69
N VAL A 360 -7.22 -5.14 11.88
CA VAL A 360 -8.12 -6.18 11.35
C VAL A 360 -7.38 -7.06 10.36
N LEU A 361 -6.70 -6.47 9.37
CA LEU A 361 -5.97 -7.23 8.35
C LEU A 361 -4.79 -7.98 8.95
N ARG A 362 -4.05 -7.37 9.88
CA ARG A 362 -3.01 -8.05 10.65
C ARG A 362 -3.58 -9.26 11.39
N THR A 363 -4.68 -9.11 12.11
CA THR A 363 -5.32 -10.20 12.85
C THR A 363 -5.77 -11.34 11.91
N ILE A 364 -6.31 -11.00 10.73
CA ILE A 364 -6.73 -11.97 9.72
C ILE A 364 -5.53 -12.75 9.17
N VAL A 365 -4.45 -12.06 8.81
CA VAL A 365 -3.22 -12.69 8.30
C VAL A 365 -2.61 -13.62 9.35
N HIS A 366 -2.60 -13.24 10.63
CA HIS A 366 -2.14 -14.14 11.70
C HIS A 366 -2.97 -15.43 11.79
N GLN A 367 -4.29 -15.36 11.57
CA GLN A 367 -5.12 -16.57 11.57
C GLN A 367 -4.89 -17.42 10.33
N ILE A 368 -4.67 -16.81 9.17
CA ILE A 368 -4.30 -17.54 7.94
C ILE A 368 -2.96 -18.26 8.09
N GLU A 369 -1.96 -17.61 8.70
CA GLU A 369 -0.65 -18.22 8.98
C GLU A 369 -0.79 -19.50 9.82
N ALA A 370 -1.78 -19.55 10.72
CA ALA A 370 -2.05 -20.71 11.56
C ALA A 370 -2.98 -21.76 10.91
N TYR A 371 -3.95 -21.33 10.11
CA TYR A 371 -5.03 -22.19 9.59
C TYR A 371 -5.20 -22.02 8.07
N ARG A 372 -4.55 -22.89 7.29
CA ARG A 372 -4.56 -22.84 5.82
C ARG A 372 -5.96 -22.98 5.19
N ASP A 373 -6.85 -23.74 5.81
CA ASP A 373 -8.22 -23.97 5.29
C ASP A 373 -9.07 -22.69 5.26
N MET A 374 -8.70 -21.68 6.06
CA MET A 374 -9.39 -20.39 6.09
C MET A 374 -9.05 -19.49 4.89
N ILE A 375 -8.06 -19.83 4.07
CA ILE A 375 -7.62 -18.99 2.95
C ILE A 375 -8.78 -18.71 2.01
N THR A 376 -9.51 -19.73 1.57
CA THR A 376 -10.55 -19.54 0.55
C THR A 376 -11.74 -18.72 1.05
N PRO A 377 -12.35 -18.98 2.24
CA PRO A 377 -13.40 -18.11 2.77
C PRO A 377 -12.93 -16.67 3.03
N VAL A 378 -11.70 -16.47 3.51
CA VAL A 378 -11.16 -15.13 3.78
C VAL A 378 -10.92 -14.35 2.49
N VAL A 379 -10.26 -14.98 1.50
CA VAL A 379 -10.07 -14.38 0.17
C VAL A 379 -11.42 -14.04 -0.43
N ASP A 380 -12.44 -14.88 -0.28
CA ASP A 380 -13.79 -14.57 -0.76
C ASP A 380 -14.44 -13.38 -0.03
N ALA A 381 -14.21 -13.24 1.27
CA ALA A 381 -14.71 -12.14 2.08
C ALA A 381 -14.08 -10.79 1.69
N PHE A 382 -12.85 -10.81 1.17
CA PHE A 382 -12.10 -9.61 0.79
C PHE A 382 -12.64 -8.92 -0.45
N LYS A 383 -13.71 -9.44 -1.08
CA LYS A 383 -14.44 -8.76 -2.15
C LYS A 383 -14.97 -7.38 -1.76
N TYR A 384 -15.24 -7.16 -0.48
CA TYR A 384 -15.84 -5.93 0.03
C TYR A 384 -14.80 -4.89 0.49
N LEU A 385 -13.50 -5.17 0.35
CA LEU A 385 -12.45 -4.23 0.72
C LEU A 385 -12.28 -3.10 -0.31
N THR A 386 -11.77 -1.96 0.15
CA THR A 386 -11.40 -0.78 -0.64
C THR A 386 -9.91 -0.83 -1.04
N GLN A 387 -9.51 0.11 -1.89
CA GLN A 387 -8.11 0.20 -2.33
C GLN A 387 -7.14 0.49 -1.18
N LEU A 388 -7.55 1.28 -0.17
CA LEU A 388 -6.73 1.54 1.02
C LEU A 388 -6.42 0.25 1.77
N GLU A 389 -7.43 -0.59 1.98
CA GLU A 389 -7.25 -1.85 2.69
C GLU A 389 -6.38 -2.83 1.91
N TYR A 390 -6.45 -2.84 0.58
CA TYR A 390 -5.54 -3.65 -0.24
C TYR A 390 -4.08 -3.17 -0.15
N ASP A 391 -3.82 -1.86 -0.13
CA ASP A 391 -2.47 -1.28 0.04
C ASP A 391 -1.91 -1.56 1.45
N VAL A 392 -2.75 -1.45 2.49
CA VAL A 392 -2.40 -1.81 3.87
C VAL A 392 -2.15 -3.32 4.00
N LEU A 393 -2.93 -4.16 3.31
CA LEU A 393 -2.74 -5.61 3.33
C LEU A 393 -1.40 -6.02 2.72
N GLU A 394 -0.96 -5.39 1.62
CA GLU A 394 0.37 -5.62 1.06
C GLU A 394 1.47 -5.28 2.06
N TYR A 395 1.35 -4.11 2.73
CA TYR A 395 2.27 -3.72 3.80
C TYR A 395 2.30 -4.75 4.94
N VAL A 396 1.13 -5.19 5.43
CA VAL A 396 1.02 -6.21 6.49
C VAL A 396 1.74 -7.49 6.08
N VAL A 397 1.54 -7.98 4.86
CA VAL A 397 2.22 -9.20 4.37
C VAL A 397 3.73 -9.02 4.36
N ILE A 398 4.25 -7.89 3.85
CA ILE A 398 5.69 -7.60 3.85
C ILE A 398 6.24 -7.52 5.28
N GLU A 399 5.50 -6.88 6.18
CA GLU A 399 5.86 -6.80 7.59
C GLU A 399 5.94 -8.19 8.25
N ARG A 400 5.00 -9.10 7.95
CA ARG A 400 5.05 -10.50 8.43
C ARG A 400 6.27 -11.25 7.95
N LEU A 401 6.70 -11.01 6.71
CA LEU A 401 7.91 -11.61 6.12
C LEU A 401 9.19 -11.04 6.74
N ALA A 402 9.19 -9.74 7.01
CA ALA A 402 10.33 -9.01 7.57
C ALA A 402 10.48 -9.20 9.08
N GLN A 403 9.47 -9.74 9.78
CA GLN A 403 9.50 -9.92 11.22
C GLN A 403 10.64 -10.85 11.65
N GLY A 404 11.58 -10.33 12.45
CA GLY A 404 12.68 -11.10 13.01
C GLY A 404 12.24 -12.13 14.05
N GLY A 405 13.07 -13.14 14.29
CA GLY A 405 12.85 -14.16 15.33
C GLY A 405 11.88 -15.28 14.94
N ARG A 406 11.44 -15.34 13.68
CA ARG A 406 10.65 -16.44 13.12
C ARG A 406 11.49 -17.23 12.13
N ASP A 407 11.69 -18.51 12.39
CA ASP A 407 12.37 -19.38 11.44
C ASP A 407 11.48 -19.61 10.21
N LYS A 408 12.08 -19.38 9.04
CA LYS A 408 11.44 -19.57 7.72
C LYS A 408 11.53 -21.01 7.24
N LEU A 409 12.37 -21.82 7.89
CA LEU A 409 12.50 -23.26 7.69
C LEU A 409 11.99 -23.98 8.93
N LYS A 410 11.56 -25.23 8.75
CA LYS A 410 11.27 -26.15 9.86
C LYS A 410 12.57 -26.53 10.57
N GLU A 411 12.44 -27.17 11.74
CA GLU A 411 13.57 -27.70 12.51
C GLU A 411 14.46 -28.64 11.67
N ASP A 412 13.90 -29.30 10.66
CA ASP A 412 14.62 -30.17 9.72
C ASP A 412 15.64 -29.42 8.83
N GLY A 413 15.56 -28.08 8.75
CA GLY A 413 16.42 -27.24 7.91
C GLY A 413 16.21 -27.37 6.39
N LEU A 414 15.36 -28.29 5.94
CA LEU A 414 15.07 -28.55 4.52
C LEU A 414 13.71 -27.99 4.08
N ASN A 415 12.70 -28.15 4.95
CA ASN A 415 11.33 -27.80 4.62
C ASN A 415 11.02 -26.34 4.98
N VAL A 416 10.25 -25.66 4.14
CA VAL A 416 9.70 -24.34 4.45
C VAL A 416 8.71 -24.46 5.61
N SER A 417 8.68 -23.45 6.48
CA SER A 417 7.76 -23.40 7.61
C SER A 417 6.30 -23.34 7.16
N ASP A 418 5.40 -23.97 7.94
CA ASP A 418 3.99 -24.06 7.56
C ASP A 418 3.31 -22.69 7.47
N TRP A 419 3.71 -21.75 8.34
CA TRP A 419 3.21 -20.38 8.33
C TRP A 419 3.57 -19.65 7.04
N LEU A 420 4.81 -19.84 6.53
CA LEU A 420 5.28 -19.18 5.32
C LEU A 420 4.63 -19.79 4.08
N GLN A 421 4.44 -21.12 4.07
CA GLN A 421 3.72 -21.82 3.02
C GLN A 421 2.24 -21.37 2.96
N SER A 422 1.59 -21.22 4.12
CA SER A 422 0.21 -20.73 4.22
C SER A 422 0.10 -19.28 3.73
N LEU A 423 1.02 -18.41 4.15
CA LEU A 423 1.09 -17.01 3.73
C LEU A 423 1.30 -16.88 2.21
N ALA A 424 2.21 -17.68 1.63
CA ALA A 424 2.44 -17.71 0.19
C ALA A 424 1.17 -18.14 -0.55
N SER A 425 0.55 -19.25 -0.13
CA SER A 425 -0.71 -19.77 -0.68
C SER A 425 -1.81 -18.70 -0.65
N PHE A 426 -1.97 -18.01 0.48
CA PHE A 426 -2.92 -16.92 0.64
C PHE A 426 -2.68 -15.78 -0.35
N TRP A 427 -1.45 -15.30 -0.43
CA TRP A 427 -1.08 -14.20 -1.31
C TRP A 427 -1.31 -14.54 -2.78
N GLY A 428 -0.97 -15.76 -3.21
CA GLY A 428 -1.23 -16.26 -4.57
C GLY A 428 -2.71 -16.25 -4.93
N HIS A 429 -3.58 -16.78 -4.05
CA HIS A 429 -5.03 -16.80 -4.27
C HIS A 429 -5.62 -15.39 -4.31
N LEU A 430 -5.16 -14.52 -3.42
CA LEU A 430 -5.62 -13.12 -3.34
C LEU A 430 -5.25 -12.35 -4.61
N CYS A 431 -3.99 -12.44 -5.05
CA CYS A 431 -3.52 -11.73 -6.24
C CYS A 431 -4.17 -12.27 -7.51
N LYS A 432 -4.39 -13.58 -7.64
CA LYS A 432 -5.15 -14.15 -8.76
C LYS A 432 -6.55 -13.53 -8.85
N LYS A 433 -7.22 -13.37 -7.71
CA LYS A 433 -8.64 -12.99 -7.65
C LYS A 433 -8.88 -11.49 -7.76
N TYR A 434 -8.05 -10.65 -7.14
CA TYR A 434 -8.28 -9.21 -7.02
C TYR A 434 -7.25 -8.41 -7.81
N PRO A 435 -7.67 -7.74 -8.93
CA PRO A 435 -6.80 -6.88 -9.72
C PRO A 435 -6.28 -5.64 -8.99
N SER A 436 -7.01 -5.18 -7.98
CA SER A 436 -6.65 -4.04 -7.13
C SER A 436 -5.42 -4.27 -6.25
N MET A 437 -4.97 -5.52 -6.11
CA MET A 437 -3.74 -5.83 -5.39
C MET A 437 -2.52 -5.42 -6.19
N GLU A 438 -1.77 -4.48 -5.63
CA GLU A 438 -0.44 -4.11 -6.05
C GLU A 438 0.55 -5.24 -5.70
N LEU A 439 1.58 -5.40 -6.54
CA LEU A 439 2.60 -6.45 -6.42
C LEU A 439 4.02 -5.88 -6.29
N ARG A 440 4.16 -4.58 -6.53
CA ARG A 440 5.46 -3.91 -6.64
C ARG A 440 6.21 -3.91 -5.32
N GLY A 441 5.53 -3.64 -4.21
CA GLY A 441 6.14 -3.61 -2.87
C GLY A 441 6.73 -4.97 -2.54
N LEU A 442 5.99 -6.05 -2.79
CA LEU A 442 6.47 -7.41 -2.58
C LEU A 442 7.65 -7.77 -3.49
N PHE A 443 7.60 -7.46 -4.79
CA PHE A 443 8.74 -7.76 -5.68
C PHE A 443 9.99 -6.99 -5.29
N GLN A 444 9.85 -5.71 -4.91
CA GLN A 444 10.98 -4.94 -4.39
C GLN A 444 11.55 -5.55 -3.11
N TYR A 445 10.70 -6.04 -2.21
CA TYR A 445 11.11 -6.78 -1.02
C TYR A 445 11.91 -8.04 -1.38
N LEU A 446 11.40 -8.88 -2.29
CA LEU A 446 12.09 -10.10 -2.72
C LEU A 446 13.44 -9.81 -3.38
N VAL A 447 13.53 -8.80 -4.25
CA VAL A 447 14.79 -8.35 -4.84
C VAL A 447 15.79 -7.95 -3.74
N ASN A 448 15.34 -7.21 -2.74
CA ASN A 448 16.19 -6.78 -1.63
C ASN A 448 16.67 -7.95 -0.77
N GLN A 449 15.86 -9.01 -0.61
CA GLN A 449 16.23 -10.20 0.14
C GLN A 449 17.22 -11.07 -0.62
N LEU A 450 17.04 -11.23 -1.94
CA LEU A 450 18.01 -11.91 -2.78
C LEU A 450 19.36 -11.20 -2.82
N LYS A 451 19.38 -9.85 -2.84
CA LYS A 451 20.61 -9.07 -2.70
C LYS A 451 21.36 -9.35 -1.40
N LYS A 452 20.65 -9.73 -0.33
CA LYS A 452 21.23 -10.16 0.95
C LYS A 452 21.61 -11.65 0.99
N GLY A 453 21.43 -12.38 -0.12
CA GLY A 453 21.66 -13.82 -0.20
C GLY A 453 20.57 -14.68 0.46
N GLN A 454 19.39 -14.12 0.74
CA GLN A 454 18.26 -14.86 1.30
C GLN A 454 17.25 -15.24 0.21
N GLY A 455 17.11 -16.54 -0.07
CA GLY A 455 16.21 -17.04 -1.13
C GLY A 455 14.98 -17.81 -0.66
N ILE A 456 14.80 -18.07 0.64
CA ILE A 456 13.69 -18.90 1.14
C ILE A 456 12.32 -18.31 0.79
N GLU A 457 12.21 -16.98 0.79
CA GLU A 457 10.97 -16.25 0.50
C GLU A 457 10.55 -16.29 -0.98
N LEU A 458 11.39 -16.85 -1.86
CA LEU A 458 11.03 -17.13 -3.25
C LEU A 458 9.84 -18.08 -3.37
N VAL A 459 9.48 -18.80 -2.30
CA VAL A 459 8.22 -19.57 -2.23
C VAL A 459 6.99 -18.69 -2.54
N LEU A 460 7.02 -17.39 -2.19
CA LEU A 460 5.95 -16.46 -2.56
C LEU A 460 5.91 -16.20 -4.07
N LEU A 461 7.08 -16.03 -4.70
CA LEU A 461 7.17 -15.85 -6.15
C LEU A 461 6.71 -17.12 -6.89
N GLN A 462 7.12 -18.28 -6.39
CA GLN A 462 6.68 -19.57 -6.92
C GLN A 462 5.15 -19.70 -6.85
N GLU A 463 4.54 -19.41 -5.72
CA GLU A 463 3.09 -19.50 -5.55
C GLU A 463 2.34 -18.46 -6.41
N LEU A 464 2.87 -17.24 -6.55
CA LEU A 464 2.31 -16.23 -7.47
C LEU A 464 2.30 -16.73 -8.92
N ILE A 465 3.42 -17.31 -9.38
CA ILE A 465 3.54 -17.87 -10.72
C ILE A 465 2.55 -19.03 -10.92
N GLN A 466 2.45 -19.92 -9.94
CA GLN A 466 1.50 -21.04 -9.96
C GLN A 466 0.05 -20.55 -9.99
N GLN A 467 -0.34 -19.60 -9.15
CA GLN A 467 -1.73 -19.18 -9.04
C GLN A 467 -2.16 -18.21 -10.16
N MET A 468 -1.32 -17.23 -10.50
CA MET A 468 -1.66 -16.16 -11.44
C MET A 468 -1.35 -16.50 -12.90
N ALA A 469 -0.35 -17.35 -13.16
CA ALA A 469 0.04 -17.77 -14.50
C ALA A 469 -0.23 -19.25 -14.80
N ASN A 470 -0.61 -20.05 -13.79
CA ASN A 470 -0.85 -21.49 -13.92
C ASN A 470 0.38 -22.26 -14.45
N VAL A 471 1.57 -21.79 -14.06
CA VAL A 471 2.84 -22.47 -14.38
C VAL A 471 3.23 -23.30 -13.17
N HIS A 472 3.03 -24.60 -13.27
CA HIS A 472 3.38 -25.56 -12.23
C HIS A 472 4.73 -26.21 -12.54
N TYR A 473 5.49 -26.50 -11.48
CA TYR A 473 6.64 -27.38 -11.59
C TYR A 473 6.15 -28.83 -11.64
N THR A 474 6.58 -29.58 -12.66
CA THR A 474 6.22 -30.98 -12.84
C THR A 474 7.48 -31.82 -12.74
N GLU A 475 7.69 -32.48 -11.60
CA GLU A 475 8.86 -33.36 -11.38
C GLU A 475 8.81 -34.61 -12.24
N ASN A 476 7.62 -35.20 -12.38
CA ASN A 476 7.39 -36.44 -13.09
C ASN A 476 6.54 -36.18 -14.32
N LEU A 477 7.20 -35.94 -15.45
CA LEU A 477 6.55 -35.92 -16.74
C LEU A 477 6.35 -37.35 -17.24
N THR A 478 5.18 -37.67 -17.76
CA THR A 478 4.95 -38.95 -18.45
C THR A 478 5.80 -39.02 -19.71
N GLU A 479 6.06 -40.22 -20.25
CA GLU A 479 6.81 -40.36 -21.50
C GLU A 479 6.17 -39.55 -22.64
N ASP A 480 4.84 -39.60 -22.78
CA ASP A 480 4.13 -38.77 -23.79
C ASP A 480 4.30 -37.26 -23.57
N GLN A 481 4.43 -36.81 -22.32
CA GLN A 481 4.65 -35.39 -22.00
C GLN A 481 6.09 -34.98 -22.28
N LEU A 482 7.07 -35.84 -21.94
CA LEU A 482 8.47 -35.65 -22.28
C LEU A 482 8.66 -35.61 -23.80
N ASP A 483 7.98 -36.50 -24.51
CA ASP A 483 8.02 -36.55 -25.97
C ASP A 483 7.38 -35.28 -26.58
N ALA A 484 6.23 -34.85 -26.03
CA ALA A 484 5.62 -33.57 -26.40
C ALA A 484 6.49 -32.33 -26.07
N MET A 485 7.41 -32.42 -25.09
CA MET A 485 8.39 -31.36 -24.80
C MET A 485 9.41 -31.17 -25.93
N ALA A 486 9.60 -32.17 -26.80
CA ALA A 486 10.37 -32.06 -28.03
C ALA A 486 9.55 -31.49 -29.20
N GLY A 487 8.29 -31.09 -28.97
CA GLY A 487 7.41 -30.53 -29.99
C GLY A 487 7.43 -29.00 -30.10
N SER A 488 6.62 -28.48 -31.01
CA SER A 488 6.40 -27.04 -31.21
C SER A 488 5.85 -26.40 -29.95
N GLU A 489 5.97 -25.07 -29.85
CA GLU A 489 5.43 -24.30 -28.72
C GLU A 489 3.96 -24.62 -28.41
N THR A 490 3.15 -24.85 -29.45
CA THR A 490 1.75 -25.26 -29.31
C THR A 490 1.57 -26.63 -28.66
N LEU A 491 2.36 -27.64 -29.05
CA LEU A 491 2.28 -28.99 -28.48
C LEU A 491 2.81 -29.02 -27.05
N ARG A 492 3.92 -28.31 -26.80
CA ARG A 492 4.48 -28.11 -25.44
C ARG A 492 3.48 -27.46 -24.52
N TYR A 493 2.83 -26.39 -24.97
CA TYR A 493 1.79 -25.71 -24.22
C TYR A 493 0.63 -26.66 -23.88
N GLN A 494 0.17 -27.51 -24.81
CA GLN A 494 -0.89 -28.49 -24.53
C GLN A 494 -0.44 -29.55 -23.52
N ALA A 495 0.80 -30.05 -23.64
CA ALA A 495 1.35 -31.03 -22.72
C ALA A 495 1.50 -30.49 -21.29
N THR A 496 1.81 -29.20 -21.13
CA THR A 496 1.94 -28.55 -19.81
C THR A 496 0.62 -27.97 -19.28
N SER A 497 -0.38 -27.72 -20.12
CA SER A 497 -1.66 -27.10 -19.74
C SER A 497 -2.69 -28.11 -19.24
N PHE A 498 -2.36 -28.84 -18.17
CA PHE A 498 -3.29 -29.79 -17.56
C PHE A 498 -4.55 -29.09 -17.00
N GLY A 499 -5.73 -29.53 -17.44
CA GLY A 499 -7.01 -29.18 -16.81
C GLY A 499 -7.53 -27.75 -17.01
N VAL A 500 -6.85 -26.92 -17.80
CA VAL A 500 -7.26 -25.52 -18.03
C VAL A 500 -8.13 -25.42 -19.28
N THR A 501 -9.35 -24.93 -19.10
CA THR A 501 -10.20 -24.52 -20.22
C THR A 501 -9.53 -23.40 -21.01
N ARG A 502 -9.42 -23.58 -22.32
CA ARG A 502 -8.73 -22.72 -23.32
C ARG A 502 -9.10 -21.22 -23.30
N ASN A 503 -10.09 -20.82 -22.51
CA ASN A 503 -10.73 -19.50 -22.51
C ASN A 503 -10.89 -18.88 -21.11
N ASN A 504 -9.96 -19.13 -20.17
CA ASN A 504 -10.03 -18.47 -18.87
C ASN A 504 -9.57 -16.99 -18.96
N LYS A 505 -10.48 -16.10 -19.38
CA LYS A 505 -10.23 -14.65 -19.47
C LYS A 505 -9.71 -14.06 -18.16
N ALA A 506 -10.06 -14.63 -17.00
CA ALA A 506 -9.55 -14.19 -15.71
C ALA A 506 -8.06 -14.54 -15.53
N LEU A 507 -7.65 -15.76 -15.93
CA LEU A 507 -6.25 -16.17 -15.90
C LEU A 507 -5.38 -15.31 -16.83
N ILE A 508 -5.85 -15.03 -18.05
CA ILE A 508 -5.09 -14.18 -18.98
C ILE A 508 -4.89 -12.78 -18.39
N LYS A 509 -5.92 -12.21 -17.74
CA LYS A 509 -5.81 -10.92 -17.06
C LYS A 509 -4.84 -10.96 -15.88
N SER A 510 -4.86 -12.02 -15.05
CA SER A 510 -3.91 -12.15 -13.95
C SER A 510 -2.48 -12.34 -14.44
N THR A 511 -2.24 -13.15 -15.48
CA THR A 511 -0.92 -13.34 -16.10
C THR A 511 -0.37 -12.02 -16.65
N ASN A 512 -1.19 -11.26 -17.39
CA ASN A 512 -0.77 -9.96 -17.91
C ASN A 512 -0.44 -8.99 -16.78
N ARG A 513 -1.23 -8.97 -15.71
CA ARG A 513 -0.95 -8.11 -14.53
C ARG A 513 0.36 -8.48 -13.84
N LEU A 514 0.62 -9.78 -13.66
CA LEU A 514 1.89 -10.26 -13.11
C LEU A 514 3.07 -9.80 -13.98
N ARG A 515 2.96 -9.96 -15.31
CA ARG A 515 3.97 -9.50 -16.26
C ARG A 515 4.18 -7.98 -16.18
N ASP A 516 3.09 -7.21 -16.19
CA ASP A 516 3.14 -5.75 -16.23
C ASP A 516 3.71 -5.17 -14.92
N SER A 517 3.51 -5.84 -13.78
CA SER A 517 4.13 -5.46 -12.50
C SER A 517 5.65 -5.75 -12.45
N LEU A 518 6.11 -6.80 -13.13
CA LEU A 518 7.55 -7.12 -13.24
C LEU A 518 8.25 -6.25 -14.29
N LEU A 519 7.54 -5.88 -15.35
CA LEU A 519 8.01 -5.09 -16.50
C LEU A 519 7.16 -3.83 -16.70
N PRO A 520 7.18 -2.87 -15.76
CA PRO A 520 6.50 -1.59 -15.94
C PRO A 520 7.12 -0.83 -17.13
N LYS A 521 6.28 -0.07 -17.86
CA LYS A 521 6.70 0.69 -19.05
C LYS A 521 7.54 1.91 -18.70
N ASP A 522 7.22 2.59 -17.59
CA ASP A 522 7.73 3.92 -17.26
C ASP A 522 8.71 3.93 -16.07
N GLU A 523 8.94 2.78 -15.43
CA GLU A 523 9.72 2.66 -14.18
C GLU A 523 10.88 1.66 -14.25
N SER A 524 11.66 1.54 -13.17
CA SER A 524 12.76 0.57 -13.06
C SER A 524 12.24 -0.86 -13.21
N LYS A 525 12.63 -1.54 -14.30
CA LYS A 525 12.24 -2.91 -14.61
C LYS A 525 12.77 -3.87 -13.55
N LEU A 526 11.92 -4.33 -12.62
CA LEU A 526 12.29 -5.27 -11.55
C LEU A 526 12.56 -6.68 -12.06
N ALA A 527 12.03 -7.04 -13.24
CA ALA A 527 12.24 -8.35 -13.85
C ALA A 527 13.72 -8.70 -14.06
N ILE A 528 14.54 -7.76 -14.57
CA ILE A 528 15.95 -8.04 -14.90
C ILE A 528 16.77 -8.26 -13.62
N PRO A 529 16.75 -7.35 -12.62
CA PRO A 529 17.44 -7.60 -11.35
C PRO A 529 16.96 -8.88 -10.69
N LEU A 530 15.65 -9.15 -10.69
CA LEU A 530 15.10 -10.37 -10.11
C LEU A 530 15.63 -11.62 -10.83
N LEU A 531 15.62 -11.62 -12.17
CA LEU A 531 16.12 -12.75 -12.98
C LEU A 531 17.61 -12.97 -12.79
N LEU A 532 18.41 -11.91 -12.78
CA LEU A 532 19.86 -11.99 -12.53
C LEU A 532 20.16 -12.48 -11.11
N LEU A 533 19.47 -11.98 -10.11
CA LEU A 533 19.65 -12.41 -8.73
C LEU A 533 19.16 -13.84 -8.51
N LEU A 534 18.07 -14.25 -9.17
CA LEU A 534 17.63 -15.65 -9.19
C LEU A 534 18.65 -16.55 -9.88
N ALA A 535 19.22 -16.11 -11.00
CA ALA A 535 20.27 -16.83 -11.71
C ALA A 535 21.57 -16.91 -10.89
N GLN A 536 21.95 -15.85 -10.18
CA GLN A 536 23.08 -15.89 -9.23
C GLN A 536 22.79 -16.81 -8.05
N HIS A 537 21.55 -16.84 -7.56
CA HIS A 537 21.15 -17.66 -6.42
C HIS A 537 20.86 -19.14 -6.77
N ARG A 538 20.51 -19.48 -8.03
CA ARG A 538 20.15 -20.85 -8.48
C ARG A 538 20.97 -21.39 -9.66
N SER A 539 21.79 -20.58 -10.29
CA SER A 539 22.48 -20.90 -11.56
C SER A 539 21.58 -21.41 -12.71
N VAL A 540 20.37 -20.85 -12.96
CA VAL A 540 19.52 -21.06 -14.19
C VAL A 540 18.45 -19.93 -14.41
N ALA A 541 18.11 -19.55 -15.67
CA ALA A 541 17.02 -18.60 -16.06
C ALA A 541 16.31 -18.90 -17.43
N VAL A 542 15.03 -18.49 -17.63
CA VAL A 542 14.21 -18.68 -18.89
C VAL A 542 13.11 -17.58 -19.19
N THR A 543 13.09 -17.07 -20.46
CA THR A 543 12.09 -16.41 -21.41
C THR A 543 11.25 -15.14 -21.11
N PRO A 544 10.89 -14.26 -22.13
CA PRO A 544 10.69 -14.49 -23.60
C PRO A 544 11.49 -13.66 -24.66
N THR A 545 11.71 -14.25 -25.85
CA THR A 545 12.88 -14.16 -26.75
C THR A 545 13.24 -12.84 -27.48
N SER A 546 12.29 -11.99 -27.90
CA SER A 546 12.65 -10.79 -28.70
C SER A 546 13.02 -9.58 -27.85
N ALA A 547 12.34 -9.38 -26.72
CA ALA A 547 12.74 -8.42 -25.69
C ALA A 547 13.97 -8.93 -24.90
N TYR A 548 14.09 -10.24 -24.73
CA TYR A 548 15.18 -10.93 -24.01
C TYR A 548 16.56 -10.64 -24.58
N ALA A 549 16.72 -10.63 -25.90
CA ALA A 549 18.00 -10.33 -26.55
C ALA A 549 18.51 -8.92 -26.26
N GLN A 550 17.62 -7.94 -26.05
CA GLN A 550 17.98 -6.57 -25.68
C GLN A 550 18.31 -6.41 -24.19
N LEU A 551 17.89 -7.37 -23.36
CA LEU A 551 17.94 -7.29 -21.90
C LEU A 551 19.08 -8.12 -21.30
N ILE A 552 19.69 -9.01 -22.09
CA ILE A 552 20.69 -9.95 -21.61
C ILE A 552 22.11 -9.49 -21.95
N PRO A 553 23.04 -9.55 -20.96
CA PRO A 553 24.46 -9.29 -21.20
C PRO A 553 25.03 -10.19 -22.28
N SER A 554 26.15 -9.81 -22.89
CA SER A 554 26.79 -10.66 -23.89
C SER A 554 27.20 -12.01 -23.28
N LEU A 555 27.35 -13.04 -24.12
CA LEU A 555 27.85 -14.33 -23.65
C LEU A 555 29.20 -14.22 -22.95
N ASP A 556 30.02 -13.25 -23.38
CA ASP A 556 31.32 -12.93 -22.76
C ASP A 556 31.14 -12.38 -21.34
N ASP A 557 30.25 -11.41 -21.15
CA ASP A 557 29.95 -10.86 -19.82
C ASP A 557 29.39 -11.93 -18.89
N LEU A 558 28.49 -12.79 -19.38
CA LEU A 558 27.89 -13.87 -18.58
C LEU A 558 28.95 -14.83 -18.02
N VAL A 559 29.97 -15.18 -18.80
CA VAL A 559 31.02 -16.11 -18.38
C VAL A 559 32.13 -15.41 -17.60
N HIS A 560 32.63 -14.26 -18.07
CA HIS A 560 33.81 -13.64 -17.49
C HIS A 560 33.51 -12.59 -16.42
N GLN A 561 32.40 -11.85 -16.54
CA GLN A 561 32.03 -10.81 -15.58
C GLN A 561 31.11 -11.35 -14.48
N TYR A 562 30.16 -12.21 -14.83
CA TYR A 562 29.20 -12.81 -13.89
C TYR A 562 29.61 -14.21 -13.40
N HIS A 563 30.71 -14.76 -13.91
CA HIS A 563 31.28 -16.04 -13.50
C HIS A 563 30.28 -17.21 -13.55
N LEU A 564 29.40 -17.21 -14.56
CA LEU A 564 28.48 -18.33 -14.78
C LEU A 564 29.21 -19.49 -15.44
N ASP A 565 28.85 -20.71 -15.03
CA ASP A 565 29.33 -21.92 -15.69
C ASP A 565 28.92 -21.93 -17.18
N PRO A 566 29.77 -22.42 -18.11
CA PRO A 566 29.48 -22.41 -19.55
C PRO A 566 28.12 -23.02 -19.90
N GLU A 567 27.74 -24.09 -19.23
CA GLU A 567 26.46 -24.80 -19.42
C GLU A 567 25.26 -23.88 -19.13
N VAL A 568 25.37 -23.08 -18.05
CA VAL A 568 24.36 -22.12 -17.61
C VAL A 568 24.35 -20.90 -18.52
N ALA A 569 25.52 -20.39 -18.89
CA ALA A 569 25.67 -19.28 -19.81
C ALA A 569 25.05 -19.61 -21.18
N PHE A 570 25.28 -20.82 -21.69
CA PHE A 570 24.64 -21.29 -22.92
C PHE A 570 23.14 -21.49 -22.75
N LEU A 571 22.65 -22.03 -21.63
CA LEU A 571 21.20 -22.16 -21.41
C LEU A 571 20.49 -20.79 -21.46
N ILE A 572 21.12 -19.74 -20.91
CA ILE A 572 20.63 -18.36 -20.94
C ILE A 572 20.78 -17.75 -22.35
N TYR A 573 21.91 -17.96 -23.02
CA TYR A 573 22.17 -17.30 -24.29
C TYR A 573 21.56 -18.03 -25.51
N ARG A 574 21.18 -19.31 -25.36
CA ARG A 574 20.63 -20.16 -26.42
C ARG A 574 19.45 -19.55 -27.18
N PRO A 575 18.45 -18.90 -26.54
CA PRO A 575 17.38 -18.21 -27.26
C PRO A 575 17.88 -17.03 -28.12
N VAL A 576 18.97 -16.36 -27.70
CA VAL A 576 19.61 -15.25 -28.44
C VAL A 576 20.37 -15.79 -29.65
N MET A 577 21.00 -16.97 -29.53
CA MET A 577 21.70 -17.62 -30.64
C MET A 577 20.79 -17.93 -31.84
N ARG A 578 19.48 -18.03 -31.62
CA ARG A 578 18.48 -18.25 -32.69
C ARG A 578 18.15 -17.00 -33.50
N LEU A 579 18.64 -15.83 -33.09
CA LEU A 579 18.40 -14.56 -33.78
C LEU A 579 19.52 -14.18 -34.74
N PHE A 580 20.59 -14.97 -34.84
CA PHE A 580 21.64 -14.75 -35.83
C PHE A 580 21.07 -14.87 -37.24
N LYS A 581 21.40 -13.89 -38.10
CA LYS A 581 20.97 -13.86 -39.50
C LYS A 581 22.17 -13.87 -40.43
N CYS A 582 21.99 -14.49 -41.59
CA CYS A 582 22.97 -14.46 -42.67
C CYS A 582 22.84 -13.15 -43.47
N ARG A 583 23.95 -12.49 -43.77
CA ARG A 583 23.97 -11.18 -44.46
C ARG A 583 23.43 -11.32 -45.90
N GLY A 584 22.16 -10.98 -46.13
CA GLY A 584 21.55 -10.90 -47.47
C GLY A 584 20.24 -11.66 -47.71
N SER A 585 19.69 -12.38 -46.71
CA SER A 585 18.37 -13.04 -46.79
C SER A 585 17.50 -12.65 -45.59
N SER A 586 16.19 -12.52 -45.79
CA SER A 586 15.21 -12.20 -44.73
C SER A 586 14.91 -13.37 -43.79
N ASP A 587 15.37 -14.58 -44.11
CA ASP A 587 15.05 -15.80 -43.37
C ASP A 587 16.06 -16.09 -42.24
N VAL A 588 15.52 -16.56 -41.10
CA VAL A 588 16.31 -17.02 -39.94
C VAL A 588 17.02 -18.32 -40.35
N PHE A 589 18.34 -18.36 -40.22
CA PHE A 589 19.18 -19.41 -40.79
C PHE A 589 20.07 -20.02 -39.70
N TRP A 590 20.15 -21.34 -39.58
CA TRP A 590 21.13 -22.01 -38.72
C TRP A 590 22.44 -22.24 -39.51
N PRO A 591 23.63 -22.16 -38.88
CA PRO A 591 24.92 -22.18 -39.60
C PRO A 591 25.25 -23.43 -40.43
N LEU A 592 24.40 -24.47 -40.46
CA LEU A 592 24.68 -25.77 -41.10
C LEU A 592 23.63 -26.23 -42.13
N ASP A 593 22.67 -25.41 -42.54
CA ASP A 593 21.62 -25.81 -43.50
C ASP A 593 22.09 -25.94 -44.98
N ASN A 594 23.39 -25.78 -45.27
CA ASN A 594 23.94 -26.04 -46.59
C ASN A 594 24.29 -27.53 -46.76
N ASN A 595 23.30 -28.35 -47.11
CA ASN A 595 23.56 -29.56 -47.87
C ASN A 595 23.13 -29.33 -49.32
N ASP A 596 24.15 -29.29 -50.17
CA ASP A 596 24.13 -29.24 -51.63
C ASP A 596 22.90 -29.86 -52.27
N THR A 597 22.11 -29.02 -52.94
CA THR A 597 21.27 -29.45 -54.06
C THR A 597 21.55 -28.60 -55.29
N GLN A 598 22.80 -28.62 -55.76
CA GLN A 598 23.11 -28.44 -57.19
C GLN A 598 24.53 -28.88 -57.55
N GLY A 599 24.64 -30.00 -58.29
CA GLY A 599 25.60 -30.15 -59.37
C GLY A 599 27.05 -30.49 -59.03
N ILE A 600 27.41 -31.75 -59.28
CA ILE A 600 28.76 -32.26 -59.51
C ILE A 600 29.57 -31.31 -60.42
N THR A 601 30.72 -30.80 -59.98
CA THR A 601 32.04 -30.97 -60.64
C THR A 601 33.17 -30.18 -59.95
N SER A 602 34.35 -30.82 -59.97
CA SER A 602 35.70 -30.28 -59.83
C SER A 602 36.33 -30.19 -58.43
N ALA A 603 37.60 -30.60 -58.41
CA ALA A 603 38.44 -30.89 -57.26
C ALA A 603 39.10 -29.63 -56.68
N ASN A 604 39.67 -29.84 -55.48
CA ASN A 604 40.64 -29.01 -54.76
C ASN A 604 40.09 -27.76 -54.07
N SER A 605 39.96 -27.81 -52.74
CA SER A 605 40.90 -27.16 -51.79
C SER A 605 40.35 -27.18 -50.35
N GLU A 606 41.14 -27.66 -49.40
CA GLU A 606 40.85 -27.69 -47.96
C GLU A 606 40.89 -26.28 -47.30
N SER A 607 40.46 -25.24 -48.01
CA SER A 607 40.61 -23.85 -47.56
C SER A 607 39.30 -23.05 -47.48
N GLU A 608 38.15 -23.63 -47.84
CA GLU A 608 36.87 -22.90 -47.88
C GLU A 608 36.07 -22.89 -46.55
N ALA A 609 36.45 -23.69 -45.54
CA ALA A 609 35.70 -23.72 -44.27
C ALA A 609 35.86 -22.44 -43.40
N ALA A 610 36.92 -21.65 -43.62
CA ALA A 610 37.22 -20.47 -42.79
C ALA A 610 36.47 -19.19 -43.21
N GLU A 611 36.00 -19.08 -44.47
CA GLU A 611 35.34 -17.86 -44.97
C GLU A 611 33.81 -17.84 -44.74
N HIS A 612 33.20 -18.97 -44.41
CA HIS A 612 31.73 -19.07 -44.27
C HIS A 612 31.19 -18.67 -42.88
N SER A 613 32.02 -18.71 -41.83
CA SER A 613 31.66 -18.35 -40.45
C SER A 613 31.46 -16.83 -40.24
N GLY A 614 31.95 -15.97 -41.15
CA GLY A 614 31.96 -14.52 -40.99
C GLY A 614 30.66 -13.80 -41.37
N ASN A 615 29.68 -14.51 -41.97
CA ASN A 615 28.47 -13.90 -42.54
C ASN A 615 27.25 -13.90 -41.61
N LEU A 616 27.35 -14.50 -40.42
CA LEU A 616 26.29 -14.54 -39.42
C LEU A 616 26.44 -13.39 -38.41
N VAL A 617 25.46 -12.50 -38.38
CA VAL A 617 25.43 -11.32 -37.51
C VAL A 617 24.15 -11.30 -36.70
N LEU A 618 24.30 -11.02 -35.41
CA LEU A 618 23.19 -10.74 -34.49
C LEU A 618 23.01 -9.22 -34.42
N ASP A 619 21.94 -8.70 -35.03
CA ASP A 619 21.53 -7.30 -34.88
C ASP A 619 20.32 -7.21 -33.94
N VAL A 620 20.58 -6.73 -32.72
CA VAL A 620 19.59 -6.65 -31.63
C VAL A 620 18.89 -5.27 -31.59
N GLY A 621 19.27 -4.35 -32.48
CA GLY A 621 18.86 -2.95 -32.41
C GLY A 621 19.58 -2.17 -31.30
N SER A 622 19.59 -0.84 -31.40
CA SER A 622 20.26 0.05 -30.45
C SER A 622 19.77 -0.15 -29.01
N PRO A 623 20.65 -0.27 -27.99
CA PRO A 623 22.00 0.32 -27.93
C PRO A 623 23.17 -0.67 -28.08
N SER A 624 22.94 -1.95 -28.40
CA SER A 624 24.01 -2.96 -28.41
C SER A 624 24.75 -3.02 -29.75
N LYS A 625 26.08 -3.18 -29.71
CA LYS A 625 26.89 -3.42 -30.93
C LYS A 625 26.50 -4.77 -31.56
N PRO A 626 26.43 -4.88 -32.90
CA PRO A 626 26.15 -6.14 -33.56
C PRO A 626 27.26 -7.16 -33.24
N VAL A 627 26.87 -8.36 -32.80
CA VAL A 627 27.80 -9.44 -32.44
C VAL A 627 27.94 -10.36 -33.64
N THR A 628 29.17 -10.61 -34.07
CA THR A 628 29.43 -11.59 -35.14
C THR A 628 29.56 -13.00 -34.56
N TRP A 629 29.25 -14.02 -35.37
CA TRP A 629 29.45 -15.41 -34.95
C TRP A 629 30.92 -15.69 -34.56
N LEU A 630 31.87 -15.02 -35.20
CA LEU A 630 33.29 -15.11 -34.88
C LEU A 630 33.61 -14.58 -33.46
N ASP A 631 32.97 -13.49 -33.04
CA ASP A 631 33.12 -12.94 -31.67
C ASP A 631 32.62 -13.94 -30.62
N LEU A 632 31.51 -14.63 -30.93
CA LEU A 632 30.97 -15.68 -30.09
C LEU A 632 31.92 -16.88 -30.00
N LEU A 633 32.48 -17.34 -31.12
CA LEU A 633 33.47 -18.42 -31.13
C LEU A 633 34.75 -18.06 -30.36
N ASN A 634 35.17 -16.80 -30.39
CA ASN A 634 36.31 -16.33 -29.59
C ASN A 634 36.01 -16.41 -28.09
N THR A 635 34.79 -16.06 -27.70
CA THR A 635 34.30 -16.23 -26.32
C THR A 635 34.23 -17.71 -25.94
N VAL A 636 33.76 -18.59 -26.83
CA VAL A 636 33.69 -20.04 -26.56
C VAL A 636 35.07 -20.63 -26.30
N LYS A 637 36.11 -20.20 -27.03
CA LYS A 637 37.49 -20.68 -26.84
C LYS A 637 38.04 -20.42 -25.44
N THR A 638 37.53 -19.44 -24.70
CA THR A 638 37.97 -19.16 -23.32
C THR A 638 37.28 -20.03 -22.27
N MET A 639 36.18 -20.71 -22.62
CA MET A 639 35.34 -21.46 -21.68
C MET A 639 35.91 -22.83 -21.30
N LEU A 640 36.77 -23.41 -22.14
CA LEU A 640 37.44 -24.68 -21.87
C LEU A 640 38.97 -24.53 -21.90
N PRO A 641 39.71 -25.39 -21.18
CA PRO A 641 41.16 -25.40 -21.24
C PRO A 641 41.68 -25.56 -22.68
N PRO A 642 42.81 -24.93 -23.04
CA PRO A 642 43.33 -24.93 -24.41
C PRO A 642 43.61 -26.33 -24.97
N LYS A 643 43.86 -27.33 -24.10
CA LYS A 643 44.05 -28.73 -24.50
C LYS A 643 42.77 -29.40 -25.02
N ALA A 644 41.59 -28.96 -24.57
CA ALA A 644 40.31 -29.53 -25.00
C ALA A 644 40.01 -29.21 -26.46
N TRP A 645 40.42 -28.02 -26.93
CA TRP A 645 40.23 -27.58 -28.31
C TRP A 645 41.11 -28.31 -29.33
N ASN A 646 42.06 -29.13 -28.88
CA ASN A 646 42.81 -30.03 -29.76
C ASN A 646 41.98 -31.23 -30.23
N SER A 647 40.89 -31.55 -29.52
CA SER A 647 40.02 -32.70 -29.80
C SER A 647 38.59 -32.31 -30.16
N LEU A 648 38.21 -31.05 -29.92
CA LEU A 648 36.87 -30.53 -30.13
C LEU A 648 36.97 -29.20 -30.87
N SER A 649 36.16 -28.99 -31.91
CA SER A 649 36.06 -27.68 -32.54
C SER A 649 35.16 -26.73 -31.73
N PRO A 650 35.52 -25.44 -31.59
CA PRO A 650 34.66 -24.43 -30.98
C PRO A 650 33.27 -24.35 -31.63
N ASP A 651 33.21 -24.52 -32.96
CA ASP A 651 31.97 -24.58 -33.72
C ASP A 651 31.06 -25.73 -33.31
N LEU A 652 31.61 -26.94 -33.13
CA LEU A 652 30.83 -28.09 -32.67
C LEU A 652 30.30 -27.88 -31.25
N TYR A 653 31.12 -27.30 -30.36
CA TYR A 653 30.70 -27.00 -28.99
C TYR A 653 29.57 -25.94 -28.96
N ALA A 654 29.73 -24.83 -29.69
CA ALA A 654 28.71 -23.80 -29.80
C ALA A 654 27.42 -24.33 -30.43
N THR A 655 27.53 -25.21 -31.43
CA THR A 655 26.37 -25.84 -32.09
C THR A 655 25.65 -26.80 -31.14
N PHE A 656 26.38 -27.67 -30.45
CA PHE A 656 25.82 -28.61 -29.49
C PHE A 656 25.05 -27.90 -28.39
N TRP A 657 25.63 -26.85 -27.81
CA TRP A 657 24.98 -26.08 -26.74
C TRP A 657 23.96 -25.06 -27.25
N GLY A 658 23.95 -24.75 -28.54
CA GLY A 658 22.97 -23.87 -29.19
C GLY A 658 21.69 -24.59 -29.64
N LEU A 659 21.76 -25.89 -29.93
CA LEU A 659 20.60 -26.70 -30.32
C LEU A 659 19.73 -27.08 -29.12
N THR A 660 18.46 -27.38 -29.38
CA THR A 660 17.51 -27.97 -28.43
C THR A 660 16.97 -29.29 -28.96
N LEU A 661 16.32 -30.07 -28.09
CA LEU A 661 15.71 -31.34 -28.47
C LEU A 661 14.69 -31.21 -29.60
N TYR A 662 13.96 -30.09 -29.67
CA TYR A 662 13.03 -29.76 -30.76
C TYR A 662 13.70 -29.72 -32.14
N ASP A 663 14.97 -29.36 -32.19
CA ASP A 663 15.73 -29.21 -33.44
C ASP A 663 16.24 -30.59 -33.94
N LEU A 664 16.21 -31.61 -33.08
CA LEU A 664 16.78 -32.93 -33.34
C LEU A 664 15.72 -34.02 -33.54
N TYR A 665 14.53 -33.82 -32.99
CA TYR A 665 13.48 -34.84 -32.95
C TYR A 665 12.09 -34.22 -33.08
N VAL A 666 11.22 -34.88 -33.88
CA VAL A 666 9.83 -34.47 -34.08
C VAL A 666 8.90 -35.54 -33.48
N PRO A 667 8.14 -35.24 -32.41
CA PRO A 667 7.25 -36.18 -31.75
C PRO A 667 5.95 -36.39 -32.54
N ARG A 668 6.01 -37.13 -33.65
CA ARG A 668 4.88 -37.31 -34.60
C ARG A 668 3.63 -37.90 -33.93
N ASN A 669 3.80 -38.91 -33.08
CA ASN A 669 2.69 -39.58 -32.41
C ASN A 669 1.90 -38.64 -31.50
N CYS A 670 2.60 -37.76 -30.77
CA CYS A 670 1.96 -36.75 -29.92
C CYS A 670 1.14 -35.74 -30.74
N TYR A 671 1.64 -35.31 -31.89
CA TYR A 671 0.88 -34.45 -32.80
C TYR A 671 -0.37 -35.14 -33.33
N GLU A 672 -0.26 -36.37 -33.81
CA GLU A 672 -1.39 -37.12 -34.36
C GLU A 672 -2.48 -37.35 -33.31
N SER A 673 -2.08 -37.72 -32.09
CA SER A 673 -2.99 -37.88 -30.94
C SER A 673 -3.73 -36.58 -30.60
N GLU A 674 -3.01 -35.45 -30.57
CA GLU A 674 -3.62 -34.16 -30.26
C GLU A 674 -4.53 -33.68 -31.39
N ILE A 675 -4.13 -33.84 -32.65
CA ILE A 675 -4.96 -33.53 -33.83
C ILE A 675 -6.27 -34.34 -33.79
N ALA A 676 -6.20 -35.64 -33.48
CA ALA A 676 -7.38 -36.49 -33.35
C ALA A 676 -8.32 -36.01 -32.23
N LYS A 677 -7.78 -35.60 -31.07
CA LYS A 677 -8.57 -35.01 -29.98
C LYS A 677 -9.25 -33.71 -30.41
N GLN A 678 -8.56 -32.82 -31.12
CA GLN A 678 -9.16 -31.58 -31.61
C GLN A 678 -10.28 -31.83 -32.62
N HIS A 679 -10.11 -32.80 -33.53
CA HIS A 679 -11.19 -33.24 -34.43
C HIS A 679 -12.40 -33.79 -33.68
N ALA A 680 -12.19 -34.59 -32.63
CA ALA A 680 -13.27 -35.09 -31.79
C ALA A 680 -14.00 -33.95 -31.06
N ALA A 681 -13.27 -32.95 -30.55
CA ALA A 681 -13.84 -31.79 -29.88
C ALA A 681 -14.65 -30.89 -30.84
N LEU A 682 -14.17 -30.70 -32.07
CA LEU A 682 -14.91 -30.00 -33.12
C LEU A 682 -16.22 -30.70 -33.44
N LYS A 683 -16.19 -32.02 -33.63
CA LYS A 683 -17.39 -32.82 -33.89
C LYS A 683 -18.42 -32.72 -32.77
N ALA A 684 -17.98 -32.75 -31.51
CA ALA A 684 -18.87 -32.58 -30.36
C ALA A 684 -19.51 -31.18 -30.30
N LEU A 685 -18.79 -30.13 -30.71
CA LEU A 685 -19.32 -28.76 -30.80
C LEU A 685 -20.32 -28.60 -31.95
N GLU A 686 -20.08 -29.23 -33.09
CA GLU A 686 -21.01 -29.26 -34.23
C GLU A 686 -22.32 -29.96 -33.84
N GLU A 687 -22.23 -31.13 -33.17
CA GLU A 687 -23.39 -31.87 -32.66
C GLU A 687 -24.19 -31.08 -31.59
N LEU A 688 -23.52 -30.27 -30.77
CA LEU A 688 -24.19 -29.35 -29.83
C LEU A 688 -24.88 -28.18 -30.56
N SER A 689 -24.31 -27.70 -31.66
CA SER A 689 -24.90 -26.62 -32.46
C SER A 689 -26.13 -27.09 -33.23
N ASP A 690 -26.13 -28.30 -33.78
CA ASP A 690 -27.26 -28.88 -34.51
C ASP A 690 -28.45 -29.17 -33.59
N ASN A 691 -28.19 -29.57 -32.33
CA ASN A 691 -29.25 -29.75 -31.33
C ASN A 691 -29.85 -28.42 -30.83
N SER A 692 -29.12 -27.30 -30.92
CA SER A 692 -29.63 -25.98 -30.55
C SER A 692 -30.49 -25.31 -31.65
N VAL A 693 -30.41 -25.79 -32.90
CA VAL A 693 -31.23 -25.33 -34.02
C VAL A 693 -32.55 -26.13 -34.12
N GLN A 694 -32.66 -27.27 -33.43
CA GLN A 694 -33.87 -28.11 -33.36
C GLN A 694 -34.77 -27.85 -32.13
N GLN A 695 -34.47 -26.86 -31.28
CA GLN A 695 -35.34 -26.43 -30.15
C GLN A 695 -36.03 -25.10 -30.41
#